data_AF-A0A841MS87-F1
#
_entry.id   AF-A0A841MS87-F1
#
_cell.length_a   1.000
_cell.length_b   1.000
_cell.length_c   1.000
_cell.angle_alpha   90.00
_cell.angle_beta   90.00
_cell.angle_gamma   90.00
#
_symmetry.space_group_name_H-M   'P 1'
#
loop_
_entity.id
_entity.type
_entity.pdbx_description
1 polymer ?
#
loop_
_entity_poly.entity_id
_entity_poly.type
_entity_poly.pdbx_seq_one_letter_code
_entity_poly.pdbx_strand_id
1 'polypeptide(L)'
;MYAKTQFPKWKIGTIFVWILFLSSLTVFGKGNLTTERELTHYNLDVADLQLDGPENLCMIGGGILGTFNAGGEPGDVYEWTITKVPSGEVLEQKSSGQLETFNYYFSEVGNYSVNLKVRRGTDVNFYEENKPVRVQEGPELALLPDYLLCAGSSTLLTALDPNTPNLSEYTITWYALDINGDRVELGKGNEYETYGAGYHIVELYRTNPDGTQACLINGSTFVGPPLDFQIIPSSTSICEGESIQIGLDTPLSGEWFIQKDYTGIRSSAGEGFEVEFESSELSGPGLYLVTFQATSEDFPDCISERIIGFELKESPKANTQILTQPSACTATDGSFQLTLETDVDAFYIPELNIVEGPTANGTQRTFSNLAPKVYSIVLEKNGCQTTTLLAVDSAVPASQLSPVYTFISEQCSATGVTPGSATVDFGTTITNGEFRVLQEGRGEVQKGAIPASGSVTVNLSNGNYLFEVIVDGCTYPIESFEIIDAPQVSFTVPKELNICETFELTPETDQDLTFTLTFPDGTEQTISSNESLTLTEEGDYSIIGEATDPNSPLCARTIDFTATFSSKISFAPVLAVEKCFDPIKYEIDLSGIPIEEASIRWLNDQGRIVGRGAEFYPTGLGFYSLQVQPLQSGYCPVDPVPFEVVPQIVAVPMELEATKLCPSPSLGLVTLTTNEEEVFNTEWIYYDSLNNRTELVQFDGLFEIDSDAPGTYEVVAYNELGCEIGRGLIEVEESPFTTQPVVEESYAFCSIKNNTIPPINPGEYAEYNWYFEDQLVSTAETYKPDSIGNYQLVVVTEDGCEFAVDFSTYDACNFNIVYPNAMILGNPDKDFRVLLTEGVSEAELFVLNRQGTLVHHQITNEIPVETPILQWDGTVGGKNVPLGTYVVVILLRNDEFGFEDKVTSSLLVLE
;
A
#
# COMPACT_ATOMS: atom_id res chain seq x y z
N MET A 1 -31.78 1.41 -9.20
CA MET A 1 -32.84 0.60 -9.83
C MET A 1 -32.25 -0.76 -10.16
N TYR A 2 -32.34 -1.74 -9.25
CA TYR A 2 -31.67 -3.04 -9.38
C TYR A 2 -32.67 -4.19 -9.36
N ALA A 3 -32.57 -5.08 -10.34
CA ALA A 3 -33.44 -6.23 -10.49
C ALA A 3 -32.90 -7.46 -9.75
N LYS A 4 -33.78 -8.16 -9.03
CA LYS A 4 -33.56 -9.55 -8.61
C LYS A 4 -33.74 -10.45 -9.84
N THR A 5 -32.99 -11.56 -9.97
CA THR A 5 -33.48 -12.92 -9.64
C THR A 5 -32.49 -14.04 -10.00
N GLN A 6 -32.32 -14.97 -9.04
CA GLN A 6 -32.33 -16.45 -9.18
C GLN A 6 -31.53 -17.16 -10.29
N PHE A 7 -30.68 -18.10 -9.88
CA PHE A 7 -30.49 -19.39 -10.57
C PHE A 7 -30.66 -20.59 -9.60
N PRO A 8 -31.05 -21.78 -10.08
CA PRO A 8 -31.69 -22.81 -9.24
C PRO A 8 -30.80 -24.03 -8.87
N LYS A 9 -31.26 -24.82 -7.89
CA LYS A 9 -30.61 -26.06 -7.42
C LYS A 9 -31.01 -27.32 -8.21
N TRP A 10 -30.04 -28.04 -8.76
CA TRP A 10 -30.05 -29.49 -9.03
C TRP A 10 -28.59 -29.92 -9.27
N LYS A 11 -28.04 -31.06 -8.82
CA LYS A 11 -28.63 -32.37 -8.46
C LYS A 11 -28.08 -32.92 -7.12
N ILE A 12 -28.80 -33.91 -6.57
CA ILE A 12 -28.37 -34.75 -5.43
C ILE A 12 -27.70 -36.03 -5.96
N GLY A 13 -26.69 -36.57 -5.27
CA GLY A 13 -25.88 -37.71 -5.75
C GLY A 13 -25.21 -38.64 -4.71
N THR A 14 -25.75 -38.72 -3.48
CA THR A 14 -25.63 -39.86 -2.52
C THR A 14 -24.30 -40.61 -2.30
N ILE A 15 -23.68 -40.34 -1.14
CA ILE A 15 -22.93 -41.24 -0.23
C ILE A 15 -23.19 -40.66 1.19
N PHE A 16 -23.70 -41.29 2.27
CA PHE A 16 -24.14 -42.67 2.59
C PHE A 16 -23.00 -43.71 2.72
N VAL A 17 -22.63 -44.25 3.90
CA VAL A 17 -23.30 -44.41 5.23
C VAL A 17 -22.22 -44.53 6.33
N TRP A 18 -22.51 -44.10 7.58
CA TRP A 18 -22.03 -44.63 8.89
C TRP A 18 -22.50 -43.64 9.99
N ILE A 19 -23.80 -43.46 10.26
CA ILE A 19 -24.67 -44.29 11.12
C ILE A 19 -24.13 -44.55 12.55
N LEU A 20 -24.61 -43.69 13.46
CA LEU A 20 -25.24 -43.99 14.78
C LEU A 20 -24.47 -44.81 15.84
N PHE A 21 -24.06 -44.11 16.90
CA PHE A 21 -24.20 -44.46 18.34
C PHE A 21 -23.66 -43.24 19.13
N LEU A 22 -24.30 -42.57 20.11
CA LEU A 22 -25.60 -42.72 20.78
C LEU A 22 -26.37 -41.39 20.82
N SER A 23 -27.70 -41.45 20.99
CA SER A 23 -28.55 -40.33 21.43
C SER A 23 -29.24 -40.65 22.75
N SER A 24 -29.06 -39.80 23.78
CA SER A 24 -29.88 -39.55 24.99
C SER A 24 -28.95 -38.88 26.03
N LEU A 25 -29.28 -37.80 26.75
CA LEU A 25 -30.54 -37.36 27.34
C LEU A 25 -30.65 -35.83 27.37
N THR A 26 -31.87 -35.30 27.36
CA THR A 26 -32.18 -33.90 27.68
C THR A 26 -32.25 -33.66 29.19
N VAL A 27 -31.59 -32.61 29.68
CA VAL A 27 -31.90 -31.99 30.99
C VAL A 27 -31.99 -30.47 30.80
N PHE A 28 -33.08 -29.86 31.24
CA PHE A 28 -33.21 -28.40 31.33
C PHE A 28 -32.37 -27.89 32.49
N GLY A 29 -31.41 -27.00 32.22
CA GLY A 29 -30.68 -26.24 33.23
C GLY A 29 -30.56 -24.78 32.80
N LYS A 30 -31.03 -23.85 33.64
CA LYS A 30 -30.69 -22.44 33.49
C LYS A 30 -29.24 -22.25 33.93
N GLY A 31 -28.38 -21.80 33.02
CA GLY A 31 -27.03 -21.34 33.31
C GLY A 31 -26.82 -19.97 32.67
N ASN A 32 -26.14 -19.06 33.38
CA ASN A 32 -25.75 -17.77 32.82
C ASN A 32 -24.71 -18.00 31.71
N LEU A 33 -24.83 -17.25 30.61
CA LEU A 33 -23.75 -17.12 29.63
C LEU A 33 -22.72 -16.13 30.16
N THR A 34 -21.86 -16.59 31.07
CA THR A 34 -20.50 -16.06 31.19
C THR A 34 -19.70 -16.63 30.03
N THR A 35 -19.18 -15.75 29.16
CA THR A 35 -18.30 -16.14 28.07
C THR A 35 -16.91 -16.42 28.65
N GLU A 36 -16.70 -17.62 29.21
CA GLU A 36 -15.35 -18.12 29.47
C GLU A 36 -14.61 -18.24 28.13
N ARG A 37 -13.66 -17.33 27.91
CA ARG A 37 -12.69 -17.43 26.83
C ARG A 37 -11.72 -18.53 27.23
N GLU A 38 -11.62 -19.61 26.44
CA GLU A 38 -10.69 -20.70 26.73
C GLU A 38 -9.27 -20.16 26.87
N LEU A 39 -8.67 -20.38 28.04
CA LEU A 39 -7.26 -20.11 28.31
C LEU A 39 -6.41 -21.18 27.63
N THR A 40 -6.25 -21.05 26.31
CA THR A 40 -5.16 -21.70 25.58
C THR A 40 -3.86 -21.22 26.21
N HIS A 41 -3.24 -22.07 27.01
CA HIS A 41 -1.86 -21.86 27.45
C HIS A 41 -0.96 -21.99 26.21
N TYR A 42 -0.74 -20.87 25.53
CA TYR A 42 0.49 -20.69 24.78
C TYR A 42 1.61 -20.68 25.82
N ASN A 43 2.50 -21.67 25.75
CA ASN A 43 3.87 -21.43 26.20
C ASN A 43 4.43 -20.38 25.24
N LEU A 44 4.38 -19.11 25.64
CA LEU A 44 5.35 -18.14 25.17
C LEU A 44 6.72 -18.68 25.62
N ASP A 45 7.61 -18.97 24.67
CA ASP A 45 9.03 -18.93 24.97
C ASP A 45 9.32 -17.47 25.29
N VAL A 46 9.40 -17.16 26.60
CA VAL A 46 9.83 -15.86 27.08
C VAL A 46 11.30 -15.72 26.71
N ALA A 47 11.63 -14.70 25.91
CA ALA A 47 13.02 -14.38 25.62
C ALA A 47 13.65 -13.77 26.88
N ASP A 48 14.70 -14.41 27.41
CA ASP A 48 15.47 -13.85 28.52
C ASP A 48 16.00 -12.45 28.14
N LEU A 49 15.97 -11.51 29.10
CA LEU A 49 16.50 -10.16 28.89
C LEU A 49 18.02 -10.19 28.65
N GLN A 50 18.44 -9.69 27.48
CA GLN A 50 19.83 -9.64 27.03
C GLN A 50 20.02 -8.53 25.98
N LEU A 51 21.16 -7.84 25.99
CA LEU A 51 21.54 -6.88 24.96
C LEU A 51 22.22 -7.57 23.77
N ASP A 52 21.42 -8.08 22.83
CA ASP A 52 21.92 -8.58 21.56
C ASP A 52 22.06 -7.48 20.49
N GLY A 53 22.87 -7.73 19.46
CA GLY A 53 23.19 -6.79 18.39
C GLY A 53 24.70 -6.71 18.08
N PRO A 54 25.11 -5.97 17.04
CA PRO A 54 26.44 -6.01 16.46
C PRO A 54 27.49 -5.27 17.30
N GLU A 55 28.54 -5.97 17.74
CA GLU A 55 29.71 -5.35 18.39
C GLU A 55 30.60 -4.55 17.43
N ASN A 56 30.54 -4.86 16.13
CA ASN A 56 31.39 -4.27 15.10
C ASN A 56 30.55 -3.91 13.87
N LEU A 57 30.45 -2.60 13.59
CA LEU A 57 29.76 -2.02 12.44
C LEU A 57 30.77 -1.40 11.47
N CYS A 58 30.44 -1.44 10.18
CA CYS A 58 31.27 -0.86 9.12
C CYS A 58 30.48 0.18 8.33
N MET A 59 31.04 1.38 8.23
CA MET A 59 30.44 2.54 7.57
C MET A 59 30.79 2.58 6.08
N ILE A 60 29.78 2.62 5.21
CA ILE A 60 29.97 2.86 3.77
C ILE A 60 29.16 4.10 3.40
N GLY A 61 29.85 5.22 3.17
CA GLY A 61 29.22 6.47 2.72
C GLY A 61 28.28 7.11 3.76
N GLY A 62 28.81 8.05 4.56
CA GLY A 62 27.99 8.93 5.41
C GLY A 62 27.45 8.34 6.72
N GLY A 63 27.33 7.01 6.85
CA GLY A 63 26.98 6.37 8.11
C GLY A 63 26.66 4.86 8.01
N ILE A 64 26.16 4.28 9.10
CA ILE A 64 25.70 2.88 9.18
C ILE A 64 24.62 2.71 10.25
N LEU A 65 23.60 1.90 9.96
CA LEU A 65 22.57 1.52 10.94
C LEU A 65 23.03 0.31 11.77
N GLY A 66 22.91 0.39 13.08
CA GLY A 66 23.08 -0.74 14.00
C GLY A 66 21.75 -1.14 14.65
N THR A 67 21.39 -2.41 14.56
CA THR A 67 20.18 -3.00 15.15
C THR A 67 20.51 -3.78 16.40
N PHE A 68 19.87 -3.44 17.52
CA PHE A 68 20.03 -4.08 18.82
C PHE A 68 18.69 -4.63 19.30
N ASN A 69 18.69 -5.72 20.06
CA ASN A 69 17.48 -6.32 20.62
C ASN A 69 17.70 -6.64 22.12
N ALA A 70 16.67 -6.45 22.94
CA ALA A 70 16.69 -6.56 24.39
C ALA A 70 16.14 -7.90 24.96
N GLY A 71 15.44 -8.71 24.16
CA GLY A 71 14.52 -9.74 24.66
C GLY A 71 13.42 -9.13 25.55
N GLY A 72 12.81 -9.94 26.44
CA GLY A 72 11.93 -9.45 27.50
C GLY A 72 10.50 -10.01 27.51
N GLU A 73 9.65 -9.40 28.34
CA GLU A 73 8.23 -9.74 28.49
C GLU A 73 7.30 -8.60 28.04
N PRO A 74 6.06 -8.89 27.57
CA PRO A 74 5.10 -7.85 27.21
C PRO A 74 4.82 -6.89 28.38
N GLY A 75 5.12 -5.60 28.19
CA GLY A 75 4.99 -4.55 29.20
C GLY A 75 6.32 -4.07 29.81
N ASP A 76 7.45 -4.68 29.45
CA ASP A 76 8.77 -4.08 29.63
C ASP A 76 8.92 -2.81 28.77
N VAL A 77 9.66 -1.83 29.27
CA VAL A 77 9.96 -0.58 28.56
C VAL A 77 11.48 -0.40 28.47
N TYR A 78 11.99 -0.28 27.25
CA TYR A 78 13.43 -0.22 26.99
C TYR A 78 13.89 1.23 26.78
N GLU A 79 14.97 1.61 27.47
CA GLU A 79 15.72 2.85 27.34
C GLU A 79 17.11 2.53 26.80
N TRP A 80 17.49 3.23 25.73
CA TRP A 80 18.71 3.01 24.97
C TRP A 80 19.55 4.28 25.01
N THR A 81 20.81 4.16 25.45
CA THR A 81 21.76 5.27 25.47
C THR A 81 22.98 4.94 24.63
N ILE A 82 23.29 5.80 23.66
CA ILE A 82 24.47 5.71 22.79
C ILE A 82 25.49 6.76 23.24
N THR A 83 26.62 6.29 23.76
CA THR A 83 27.71 7.16 24.23
C THR A 83 28.98 6.96 23.42
N LYS A 84 29.63 8.05 23.00
CA LYS A 84 30.91 8.04 22.28
C LYS A 84 32.08 7.87 23.25
N VAL A 85 33.00 6.97 22.93
CA VAL A 85 34.13 6.57 23.78
C VAL A 85 35.45 7.00 23.12
N PRO A 86 36.35 7.73 23.82
CA PRO A 86 36.37 8.01 25.26
C PRO A 86 35.84 9.41 25.66
N SER A 87 35.16 10.15 24.79
CA SER A 87 34.67 11.50 25.12
C SER A 87 33.61 11.50 26.23
N GLY A 88 32.84 10.42 26.38
CA GLY A 88 31.70 10.36 27.31
C GLY A 88 30.50 11.19 26.82
N GLU A 89 30.51 11.56 25.55
CA GLU A 89 29.46 12.34 24.89
C GLU A 89 28.28 11.42 24.58
N VAL A 90 27.13 11.69 25.20
CA VAL A 90 25.87 11.01 24.86
C VAL A 90 25.37 11.61 23.53
N LEU A 91 25.22 10.75 22.53
CA LEU A 91 24.78 11.13 21.19
C LEU A 91 23.29 10.88 20.96
N GLU A 92 22.74 9.87 21.64
CA GLU A 92 21.31 9.65 21.76
C GLU A 92 21.01 9.01 23.12
N GLN A 93 19.90 9.39 23.72
CA GLN A 93 19.28 8.72 24.86
C GLN A 93 17.78 8.69 24.57
N LYS A 94 17.20 7.50 24.43
CA LYS A 94 15.85 7.33 23.88
C LYS A 94 15.16 6.13 24.49
N SER A 95 13.90 6.28 24.88
CA SER A 95 13.02 5.12 25.11
C SER A 95 12.49 4.60 23.78
N SER A 96 12.65 3.30 23.51
CA SER A 96 11.94 2.61 22.42
C SER A 96 10.59 2.04 22.89
N GLY A 97 10.18 2.35 24.12
CA GLY A 97 8.93 1.86 24.68
C GLY A 97 8.91 0.36 24.84
N GLN A 98 7.82 -0.27 24.41
CA GLN A 98 7.70 -1.74 24.42
C GLN A 98 8.43 -2.41 23.24
N LEU A 99 9.07 -1.65 22.35
CA LEU A 99 9.87 -2.21 21.26
C LEU A 99 11.22 -2.65 21.81
N GLU A 100 11.36 -3.96 22.02
CA GLU A 100 12.61 -4.65 22.38
C GLU A 100 13.74 -4.42 21.36
N THR A 101 13.43 -3.97 20.13
CA THR A 101 14.40 -3.71 19.06
C THR A 101 14.65 -2.21 18.91
N PHE A 102 15.92 -1.82 18.85
CA PHE A 102 16.37 -0.44 18.69
C PHE A 102 17.37 -0.31 17.53
N ASN A 103 17.21 0.75 16.73
CA ASN A 103 18.03 1.02 15.55
C ASN A 103 18.69 2.39 15.69
N TYR A 104 20.02 2.46 15.59
CA TYR A 104 20.77 3.72 15.61
C TYR A 104 21.63 3.93 14.37
N TYR A 105 21.60 5.15 13.81
CA TYR A 105 22.44 5.54 12.68
C TYR A 105 23.73 6.22 13.15
N PHE A 106 24.84 5.52 13.07
CA PHE A 106 26.17 6.05 13.37
C PHE A 106 26.70 6.83 12.16
N SER A 107 26.84 8.15 12.29
CA SER A 107 27.33 9.06 11.23
C SER A 107 28.84 9.32 11.25
N GLU A 108 29.56 8.88 12.29
CA GLU A 108 31.02 8.97 12.39
C GLU A 108 31.67 7.62 12.72
N VAL A 109 32.95 7.46 12.36
CA VAL A 109 33.78 6.34 12.79
C VAL A 109 34.29 6.56 14.22
N GLY A 110 34.28 5.52 15.05
CA GLY A 110 34.63 5.64 16.46
C GLY A 110 34.32 4.40 17.30
N ASN A 111 34.64 4.48 18.58
CA ASN A 111 34.13 3.52 19.57
C ASN A 111 32.94 4.13 20.28
N TYR A 112 31.93 3.31 20.51
CA TYR A 112 30.66 3.66 21.12
C TYR A 112 30.33 2.63 22.21
N SER A 113 29.38 3.00 23.05
CA SER A 113 28.82 2.14 24.08
C SER A 113 27.31 2.25 23.96
N VAL A 114 26.66 1.12 23.70
CA VAL A 114 25.21 0.96 23.74
C VAL A 114 24.87 0.48 25.14
N ASN A 115 24.12 1.29 25.88
CA ASN A 115 23.58 0.91 27.17
C ASN A 115 22.09 0.64 26.99
N LEU A 116 21.68 -0.57 27.33
CA LEU A 116 20.29 -0.96 27.46
C LEU A 116 19.92 -0.86 28.93
N LYS A 117 18.80 -0.19 29.21
CA LYS A 117 18.19 -0.13 30.53
C LYS A 117 16.72 -0.45 30.37
N VAL A 118 16.22 -1.42 31.13
CA VAL A 118 14.83 -1.87 31.03
C VAL A 118 14.11 -1.48 32.30
N ARG A 119 12.95 -0.84 32.11
CA ARG A 119 11.98 -0.52 33.15
C ARG A 119 10.84 -1.53 33.10
N ARG A 120 10.39 -2.01 34.26
CA ARG A 120 9.21 -2.86 34.38
C ARG A 120 8.14 -2.19 35.23
N GLY A 121 7.09 -1.69 34.58
CA GLY A 121 6.14 -0.77 35.22
C GLY A 121 6.84 0.50 35.70
N THR A 122 6.80 0.83 36.98
CA THR A 122 7.50 1.99 37.57
C THR A 122 8.94 1.73 38.03
N ASP A 123 9.43 0.48 38.05
CA ASP A 123 10.82 0.19 38.41
C ASP A 123 11.78 0.51 37.25
N VAL A 124 12.32 1.72 37.27
CA VAL A 124 13.23 2.26 36.25
C VAL A 124 14.55 1.50 36.10
N ASN A 125 14.96 0.66 37.07
CA ASN A 125 16.26 -0.02 37.04
C ASN A 125 16.12 -1.56 37.08
N PHE A 126 15.05 -2.09 36.50
CA PHE A 126 14.75 -3.53 36.53
C PHE A 126 15.86 -4.38 35.88
N TYR A 127 16.45 -3.90 34.78
CA TYR A 127 17.61 -4.51 34.12
C TYR A 127 18.51 -3.42 33.52
N GLU A 128 19.82 -3.66 33.48
CA GLU A 128 20.77 -2.81 32.77
C GLU A 128 21.93 -3.64 32.20
N GLU A 129 22.25 -3.46 30.92
CA GLU A 129 23.40 -4.05 30.25
C GLU A 129 24.13 -3.01 29.39
N ASN A 130 25.42 -3.26 29.09
CA ASN A 130 26.24 -2.38 28.27
C ASN A 130 27.03 -3.20 27.26
N LYS A 131 26.87 -2.89 25.97
CA LYS A 131 27.60 -3.50 24.86
C LYS A 131 28.52 -2.47 24.20
N PRO A 132 29.84 -2.73 24.14
CA PRO A 132 30.74 -1.90 23.37
C PRO A 132 30.48 -2.12 21.88
N VAL A 133 30.36 -1.03 21.12
CA VAL A 133 30.15 -1.07 19.66
C VAL A 133 31.25 -0.28 18.98
N ARG A 134 31.94 -0.91 18.05
CA ARG A 134 32.99 -0.27 17.26
C ARG A 134 32.49 -0.01 15.85
N VAL A 135 32.37 1.26 15.49
CA VAL A 135 32.11 1.70 14.12
C VAL A 135 33.45 2.01 13.45
N GLN A 136 33.77 1.26 12.41
CA GLN A 136 34.96 1.48 11.60
C GLN A 136 34.57 1.81 10.16
N GLU A 137 35.50 2.36 9.40
CA GLU A 137 35.32 2.55 7.96
C GLU A 137 35.17 1.18 7.30
N GLY A 138 34.08 0.99 6.55
CA GLY A 138 33.82 -0.19 5.75
C GLY A 138 34.60 -0.15 4.44
N PRO A 139 34.63 -1.26 3.70
CA PRO A 139 35.20 -1.28 2.36
C PRO A 139 34.22 -0.58 1.40
N GLU A 140 34.75 0.25 0.50
CA GLU A 140 33.94 0.83 -0.58
C GLU A 140 33.50 -0.28 -1.54
N LEU A 141 32.20 -0.32 -1.87
CA LEU A 141 31.68 -1.27 -2.87
C LEU A 141 32.22 -0.89 -4.26
N ALA A 142 32.90 -1.84 -4.90
CA ALA A 142 33.24 -1.75 -6.33
C ALA A 142 32.06 -2.17 -7.24
N LEU A 143 30.95 -2.58 -6.63
CA LEU A 143 29.74 -3.01 -7.32
C LEU A 143 29.14 -1.85 -8.13
N LEU A 144 29.05 -2.03 -9.45
CA LEU A 144 28.33 -1.09 -10.30
C LEU A 144 26.82 -1.25 -10.11
N PRO A 145 26.01 -0.18 -10.24
CA PRO A 145 24.56 -0.26 -10.02
C PRO A 145 23.81 -1.02 -11.14
N ASP A 146 24.41 -1.09 -12.34
CA ASP A 146 23.91 -1.83 -13.51
C ASP A 146 25.14 -2.39 -14.26
N TYR A 147 25.07 -3.64 -14.71
CA TYR A 147 26.07 -4.26 -15.58
C TYR A 147 25.42 -4.76 -16.87
N LEU A 148 26.12 -4.55 -17.98
CA LEU A 148 25.72 -5.07 -19.29
C LEU A 148 26.02 -6.58 -19.39
N LEU A 149 25.07 -7.32 -19.95
CA LEU A 149 25.16 -8.73 -20.33
C LEU A 149 25.04 -8.85 -21.85
N CYS A 150 26.18 -9.05 -22.52
CA CYS A 150 26.25 -9.15 -23.97
C CYS A 150 26.13 -10.62 -24.42
N ALA A 151 25.51 -10.85 -25.58
CA ALA A 151 25.26 -12.19 -26.12
C ALA A 151 26.52 -13.08 -26.14
N GLY A 152 26.38 -14.31 -25.66
CA GLY A 152 27.48 -15.30 -25.62
C GLY A 152 28.62 -14.98 -24.64
N SER A 153 28.52 -13.91 -23.84
CA SER A 153 29.49 -13.55 -22.80
C SER A 153 28.90 -13.67 -21.40
N SER A 154 29.77 -13.91 -20.43
CA SER A 154 29.49 -13.73 -19.01
C SER A 154 29.78 -12.31 -18.57
N THR A 155 29.04 -11.85 -17.56
CA THR A 155 29.31 -10.60 -16.86
C THR A 155 29.98 -10.90 -15.53
N LEU A 156 31.16 -10.31 -15.29
CA LEU A 156 31.86 -10.40 -14.00
C LEU A 156 31.38 -9.30 -13.07
N LEU A 157 30.68 -9.68 -12.01
CA LEU A 157 30.30 -8.80 -10.91
C LEU A 157 31.42 -8.77 -9.87
N THR A 158 31.68 -7.62 -9.28
CA THR A 158 32.78 -7.43 -8.31
C THR A 158 32.25 -6.68 -7.10
N ALA A 159 32.32 -7.29 -5.92
CA ALA A 159 31.79 -6.71 -4.69
C ALA A 159 32.66 -5.55 -4.18
N LEU A 160 33.96 -5.81 -3.99
CA LEU A 160 34.97 -4.88 -3.47
C LEU A 160 36.17 -4.81 -4.45
N ASP A 161 36.91 -3.70 -4.45
CA ASP A 161 38.14 -3.60 -5.26
C ASP A 161 39.11 -4.74 -4.87
N PRO A 162 39.67 -5.52 -5.81
CA PRO A 162 40.65 -6.58 -5.51
C PRO A 162 41.89 -6.12 -4.72
N ASN A 163 42.18 -4.81 -4.72
CA ASN A 163 43.25 -4.18 -3.93
C ASN A 163 42.81 -3.78 -2.51
N THR A 164 41.54 -3.98 -2.15
CA THR A 164 40.99 -3.64 -0.82
C THR A 164 41.79 -4.34 0.29
N PRO A 165 42.37 -3.59 1.25
CA PRO A 165 43.09 -4.19 2.37
C PRO A 165 42.20 -5.17 3.14
N ASN A 166 42.76 -6.32 3.50
CA ASN A 166 42.09 -7.37 4.27
C ASN A 166 40.84 -7.97 3.58
N LEU A 167 40.76 -7.95 2.25
CA LEU A 167 39.67 -8.58 1.48
C LEU A 167 39.34 -10.03 1.92
N SER A 168 40.36 -10.81 2.29
CA SER A 168 40.21 -12.19 2.79
C SER A 168 39.55 -12.33 4.17
N GLU A 169 39.29 -11.24 4.88
CA GLU A 169 38.55 -11.23 6.15
C GLU A 169 37.03 -11.10 5.96
N TYR A 170 36.58 -10.77 4.74
CA TYR A 170 35.16 -10.71 4.38
C TYR A 170 34.71 -12.06 3.82
N THR A 171 33.63 -12.60 4.38
CA THR A 171 32.78 -13.58 3.73
C THR A 171 31.85 -12.81 2.80
N ILE A 172 31.78 -13.22 1.53
CA ILE A 172 30.98 -12.56 0.49
C ILE A 172 30.10 -13.63 -0.14
N THR A 173 28.79 -13.41 -0.17
CA THR A 173 27.77 -14.32 -0.70
C THR A 173 26.89 -13.58 -1.69
N TRP A 174 26.62 -14.20 -2.83
CA TRP A 174 25.76 -13.67 -3.88
C TRP A 174 24.42 -14.38 -3.88
N TYR A 175 23.36 -13.63 -4.13
CA TYR A 175 21.98 -14.10 -4.19
C TYR A 175 21.27 -13.56 -5.43
N ALA A 176 20.30 -14.31 -5.95
CA ALA A 176 19.24 -13.83 -6.82
C ALA A 176 17.92 -13.74 -6.05
N LEU A 177 16.91 -13.13 -6.65
CA LEU A 177 15.52 -13.27 -6.23
C LEU A 177 14.83 -14.33 -7.10
N ASP A 178 14.00 -15.18 -6.50
CA ASP A 178 13.14 -16.10 -7.23
C ASP A 178 11.82 -15.43 -7.69
N ILE A 179 10.93 -16.21 -8.31
CA ILE A 179 9.62 -15.73 -8.79
C ILE A 179 8.67 -15.25 -7.67
N ASN A 180 8.94 -15.58 -6.42
CA ASN A 180 8.17 -15.17 -5.24
C ASN A 180 8.83 -13.99 -4.49
N GLY A 181 10.00 -13.53 -4.94
CA GLY A 181 10.80 -12.52 -4.24
C GLY A 181 11.72 -13.09 -3.14
N ASP A 182 11.84 -14.41 -3.00
CA ASP A 182 12.71 -15.04 -2.01
C ASP A 182 14.18 -15.03 -2.46
N ARG A 183 15.11 -14.80 -1.53
CA ARG A 183 16.56 -14.82 -1.82
C ARG A 183 17.08 -16.25 -2.02
N VAL A 184 17.74 -16.50 -3.14
CA VAL A 184 18.38 -17.79 -3.48
C VAL A 184 19.89 -17.60 -3.61
N GLU A 185 20.69 -18.36 -2.83
CA GLU A 185 22.16 -18.30 -2.89
C GLU A 185 22.68 -18.77 -4.26
N LEU A 186 23.45 -17.92 -4.93
CA LEU A 186 24.10 -18.18 -6.21
C LEU A 186 25.54 -18.68 -6.06
N GLY A 187 26.29 -18.13 -5.10
CA GLY A 187 27.72 -18.41 -4.95
C GLY A 187 28.40 -17.57 -3.88
N LYS A 188 29.71 -17.76 -3.70
CA LYS A 188 30.51 -17.09 -2.67
C LYS A 188 31.86 -16.63 -3.24
N GLY A 189 32.32 -15.45 -2.82
CA GLY A 189 33.57 -14.82 -3.25
C GLY A 189 33.39 -13.35 -3.66
N ASN A 190 34.50 -12.61 -3.77
CA ASN A 190 34.49 -11.19 -4.16
C ASN A 190 33.99 -10.95 -5.59
N GLU A 191 34.17 -11.95 -6.45
CA GLU A 191 33.79 -11.91 -7.85
C GLU A 191 32.74 -13.00 -8.10
N TYR A 192 31.71 -12.69 -8.89
CA TYR A 192 30.71 -13.65 -9.34
C TYR A 192 30.51 -13.49 -10.85
N GLU A 193 30.62 -14.59 -11.57
CA GLU A 193 30.48 -14.64 -13.02
C GLU A 193 29.07 -15.14 -13.38
N THR A 194 28.26 -14.29 -14.02
CA THR A 194 26.87 -14.61 -14.35
C THR A 194 26.63 -14.65 -15.86
N TYR A 195 25.70 -15.52 -16.26
CA TYR A 195 25.18 -15.65 -17.64
C TYR A 195 23.69 -15.32 -17.73
N GLY A 196 23.04 -15.04 -16.59
CA GLY A 196 21.61 -14.75 -16.51
C GLY A 196 21.38 -13.25 -16.32
N ALA A 197 20.38 -12.72 -17.03
CA ALA A 197 19.85 -11.41 -16.71
C ALA A 197 19.02 -11.46 -15.42
N GLY A 198 18.99 -10.37 -14.66
CA GLY A 198 18.21 -10.24 -13.44
C GLY A 198 18.97 -9.55 -12.30
N TYR A 199 18.28 -9.46 -11.15
CA TYR A 199 18.82 -8.89 -9.93
C TYR A 199 19.86 -9.80 -9.28
N HIS A 200 21.00 -9.21 -8.92
CA HIS A 200 22.06 -9.84 -8.16
C HIS A 200 22.30 -9.03 -6.89
N ILE A 201 22.13 -9.68 -5.75
CA ILE A 201 22.34 -9.10 -4.42
C ILE A 201 23.64 -9.68 -3.88
N VAL A 202 24.55 -8.83 -3.40
CA VAL A 202 25.75 -9.26 -2.68
C VAL A 202 25.61 -8.91 -1.20
N GLU A 203 25.83 -9.91 -0.36
CA GLU A 203 25.95 -9.76 1.08
C GLU A 203 27.42 -9.98 1.43
N LEU A 204 28.03 -9.05 2.17
CA LEU A 204 29.37 -9.24 2.70
C LEU A 204 29.46 -8.87 4.17
N TYR A 205 30.19 -9.68 4.92
CA TYR A 205 30.37 -9.52 6.37
C TYR A 205 31.72 -10.08 6.80
N ARG A 206 32.24 -9.60 7.93
CA ARG A 206 33.40 -10.19 8.62
C ARG A 206 32.91 -11.16 9.70
N THR A 207 33.61 -12.27 9.91
CA THR A 207 33.27 -13.18 11.01
C THR A 207 34.05 -12.77 12.26
N ASN A 208 33.35 -12.51 13.35
CA ASN A 208 33.94 -12.24 14.66
C ASN A 208 34.60 -13.50 15.26
N PRO A 209 35.49 -13.38 16.27
CA PRO A 209 36.18 -14.52 16.89
C PRO A 209 35.27 -15.55 17.60
N ASP A 210 34.05 -15.17 17.93
CA ASP A 210 32.97 -15.99 18.51
C ASP A 210 32.14 -16.74 17.45
N GLY A 211 32.27 -16.37 16.17
CA GLY A 211 31.50 -16.90 15.04
C GLY A 211 30.32 -16.03 14.59
N THR A 212 30.06 -14.89 15.22
CA THR A 212 28.98 -13.97 14.80
C THR A 212 29.35 -13.16 13.56
N GLN A 213 28.35 -12.66 12.84
CA GLN A 213 28.56 -11.75 11.71
C GLN A 213 28.79 -10.32 12.24
N ALA A 214 29.77 -9.63 11.67
CA ALA A 214 30.08 -8.22 11.90
C ALA A 214 30.20 -7.50 10.56
N CYS A 215 30.01 -6.18 10.55
CA CYS A 215 30.13 -5.39 9.33
C CYS A 215 29.31 -5.95 8.16
N LEU A 216 28.05 -6.33 8.42
CA LEU A 216 27.13 -6.79 7.39
C LEU A 216 26.81 -5.62 6.45
N ILE A 217 27.02 -5.86 5.16
CA ILE A 217 26.92 -4.89 4.07
C ILE A 217 26.14 -5.58 2.95
N ASN A 218 25.06 -4.94 2.49
CA ASN A 218 24.28 -5.40 1.36
C ASN A 218 24.49 -4.43 0.18
N GLY A 219 24.80 -4.98 -0.99
CA GLY A 219 24.76 -4.28 -2.27
C GLY A 219 23.80 -4.98 -3.22
N SER A 220 23.19 -4.23 -4.13
CA SER A 220 22.34 -4.76 -5.19
C SER A 220 22.77 -4.20 -6.53
N THR A 221 22.72 -5.03 -7.57
CA THR A 221 22.94 -4.63 -8.95
C THR A 221 21.96 -5.34 -9.87
N PHE A 222 21.71 -4.76 -11.04
CA PHE A 222 21.01 -5.42 -12.13
C PHE A 222 22.01 -5.85 -13.20
N VAL A 223 21.76 -7.02 -13.81
CA VAL A 223 22.55 -7.52 -14.94
C VAL A 223 21.60 -7.76 -16.10
N GLY A 224 21.89 -7.23 -17.28
CA GLY A 224 21.02 -7.45 -18.44
C GLY A 224 21.53 -6.82 -19.75
N PRO A 225 20.87 -7.14 -20.86
CA PRO A 225 21.25 -6.62 -22.18
C PRO A 225 20.97 -5.11 -22.31
N PRO A 226 21.62 -4.42 -23.25
CA PRO A 226 21.36 -3.01 -23.52
C PRO A 226 19.98 -2.76 -24.15
N LEU A 227 19.46 -3.70 -24.95
CA LEU A 227 18.08 -3.70 -25.47
C LEU A 227 17.29 -4.83 -24.81
N ASP A 228 16.03 -4.56 -24.44
CA ASP A 228 15.13 -5.55 -23.84
C ASP A 228 13.91 -5.78 -24.72
N PHE A 229 13.57 -7.06 -24.91
CA PHE A 229 12.55 -7.56 -25.83
C PHE A 229 12.36 -9.07 -25.62
N GLN A 230 11.27 -9.59 -26.18
CA GLN A 230 10.88 -10.99 -26.26
C GLN A 230 10.59 -11.37 -27.71
N ILE A 231 10.74 -12.66 -28.05
CA ILE A 231 10.42 -13.19 -29.37
C ILE A 231 9.03 -13.83 -29.32
N ILE A 232 8.13 -13.40 -30.21
CA ILE A 232 6.75 -13.88 -30.32
C ILE A 232 6.60 -14.73 -31.60
N PRO A 233 6.47 -16.06 -31.49
CA PRO A 233 6.17 -16.93 -32.63
C PRO A 233 4.65 -17.08 -32.84
N SER A 234 4.21 -17.19 -34.10
CA SER A 234 2.81 -17.44 -34.44
C SER A 234 2.29 -18.82 -34.02
N SER A 235 3.20 -19.78 -33.79
CA SER A 235 2.90 -21.11 -33.25
C SER A 235 4.14 -21.71 -32.57
N THR A 236 3.96 -22.65 -31.63
CA THR A 236 5.05 -23.45 -31.05
C THR A 236 5.37 -24.71 -31.85
N SER A 237 4.55 -25.07 -32.86
CA SER A 237 4.85 -26.18 -33.77
C SER A 237 4.14 -26.04 -35.11
N ILE A 238 4.78 -26.51 -36.18
CA ILE A 238 4.23 -26.57 -37.55
C ILE A 238 4.46 -27.96 -38.17
N CYS A 239 3.78 -28.27 -39.25
CA CYS A 239 3.92 -29.51 -40.02
C CYS A 239 4.72 -29.30 -41.31
N GLU A 240 5.30 -30.36 -41.89
CA GLU A 240 5.88 -30.30 -43.24
C GLU A 240 4.79 -29.91 -44.26
N GLY A 241 5.00 -28.79 -44.97
CA GLY A 241 4.03 -28.15 -45.85
C GLY A 241 3.45 -26.83 -45.31
N GLU A 242 3.74 -26.45 -44.06
CA GLU A 242 3.31 -25.19 -43.44
C GLU A 242 4.49 -24.20 -43.29
N SER A 243 4.19 -22.93 -42.97
CA SER A 243 5.16 -21.91 -42.57
C SER A 243 4.92 -21.44 -41.13
N ILE A 244 5.93 -20.83 -40.52
CA ILE A 244 5.86 -20.15 -39.22
C ILE A 244 6.38 -18.73 -39.36
N GLN A 245 5.65 -17.77 -38.78
CA GLN A 245 6.05 -16.37 -38.71
C GLN A 245 6.46 -16.04 -37.27
N ILE A 246 7.53 -15.26 -37.13
CA ILE A 246 8.15 -14.96 -35.83
C ILE A 246 8.54 -13.47 -35.83
N GLY A 247 8.13 -12.74 -34.81
CA GLY A 247 8.45 -11.33 -34.60
C GLY A 247 8.83 -11.05 -33.15
N LEU A 248 8.75 -9.79 -32.75
CA LEU A 248 9.09 -9.31 -31.40
C LEU A 248 7.90 -8.63 -30.73
N ASP A 249 8.00 -8.43 -29.41
CA ASP A 249 7.12 -7.52 -28.65
C ASP A 249 7.46 -6.04 -28.89
N THR A 250 8.75 -5.71 -29.01
CA THR A 250 9.29 -4.36 -29.27
C THR A 250 9.59 -4.18 -30.77
N PRO A 251 9.26 -3.05 -31.41
CA PRO A 251 9.54 -2.81 -32.84
C PRO A 251 11.04 -2.54 -33.10
N LEU A 252 11.87 -3.57 -33.03
CA LEU A 252 13.30 -3.55 -33.31
C LEU A 252 13.59 -4.31 -34.61
N SER A 253 14.37 -3.72 -35.51
CA SER A 253 15.01 -4.45 -36.61
C SER A 253 16.32 -5.09 -36.13
N GLY A 254 16.72 -6.20 -36.73
CA GLY A 254 17.96 -6.91 -36.40
C GLY A 254 18.07 -8.28 -37.08
N GLU A 255 19.16 -8.99 -36.80
CA GLU A 255 19.52 -10.23 -37.47
C GLU A 255 18.82 -11.45 -36.86
N TRP A 256 18.06 -12.16 -37.69
CA TRP A 256 17.44 -13.43 -37.37
C TRP A 256 18.37 -14.59 -37.73
N PHE A 257 18.38 -15.61 -36.89
CA PHE A 257 19.11 -16.85 -37.14
C PHE A 257 18.24 -18.06 -36.80
N ILE A 258 18.49 -19.14 -37.52
CA ILE A 258 17.88 -20.44 -37.25
C ILE A 258 18.96 -21.52 -37.11
N GLN A 259 18.73 -22.46 -36.19
CA GLN A 259 19.52 -23.67 -36.04
C GLN A 259 18.59 -24.86 -35.77
N LYS A 260 18.91 -26.01 -36.36
CA LYS A 260 18.23 -27.26 -36.01
C LYS A 260 18.84 -27.81 -34.72
N ASP A 261 18.01 -28.05 -33.71
CA ASP A 261 18.39 -28.47 -32.36
C ASP A 261 19.56 -27.66 -31.75
N TYR A 262 20.22 -28.18 -30.71
CA TYR A 262 21.37 -27.53 -30.06
C TYR A 262 22.73 -27.89 -30.70
N THR A 263 22.73 -28.65 -31.79
CA THR A 263 23.93 -29.20 -32.45
C THR A 263 24.03 -28.89 -33.95
N GLY A 264 22.95 -28.40 -34.56
CA GLY A 264 22.95 -27.92 -35.94
C GLY A 264 23.81 -26.67 -36.14
N ILE A 265 24.06 -26.36 -37.41
CA ILE A 265 24.75 -25.12 -37.79
C ILE A 265 23.74 -23.98 -37.71
N ARG A 266 24.11 -22.90 -37.00
CA ARG A 266 23.39 -21.63 -37.00
C ARG A 266 23.59 -20.92 -38.34
N SER A 267 22.50 -20.65 -39.05
CA SER A 267 22.44 -19.87 -40.29
C SER A 267 21.67 -18.57 -40.06
N SER A 268 22.11 -17.46 -40.66
CA SER A 268 21.27 -16.25 -40.73
C SER A 268 20.04 -16.54 -41.60
N ALA A 269 18.93 -15.93 -41.23
CA ALA A 269 17.63 -15.97 -41.88
C ALA A 269 17.22 -14.61 -42.45
N GLY A 270 18.11 -13.61 -42.37
CA GLY A 270 17.88 -12.24 -42.82
C GLY A 270 17.78 -11.23 -41.66
N GLU A 271 17.82 -9.95 -42.03
CA GLU A 271 17.62 -8.81 -41.13
C GLU A 271 16.18 -8.27 -41.29
N GLY A 272 15.54 -7.90 -40.17
CA GLY A 272 14.17 -7.38 -40.19
C GLY A 272 13.45 -7.38 -38.85
N PHE A 273 12.24 -6.82 -38.84
CA PHE A 273 11.34 -6.80 -37.67
C PHE A 273 10.66 -8.14 -37.41
N GLU A 274 10.51 -8.96 -38.45
CA GLU A 274 9.93 -10.30 -38.40
C GLU A 274 10.58 -11.21 -39.45
N VAL A 275 10.47 -12.51 -39.25
CA VAL A 275 10.95 -13.54 -40.17
C VAL A 275 9.87 -14.61 -40.38
N GLU A 276 9.77 -15.12 -41.61
CA GLU A 276 8.95 -16.28 -41.94
C GLU A 276 9.85 -17.44 -42.36
N PHE A 277 9.55 -18.65 -41.87
CA PHE A 277 10.23 -19.88 -42.25
C PHE A 277 9.25 -20.83 -42.91
N GLU A 278 9.47 -21.17 -44.18
CA GLU A 278 8.78 -22.30 -44.80
C GLU A 278 9.40 -23.63 -44.35
N SER A 279 8.58 -24.61 -44.01
CA SER A 279 9.05 -25.98 -43.72
C SER A 279 9.75 -26.68 -44.89
N SER A 280 9.59 -26.16 -46.12
CA SER A 280 10.26 -26.59 -47.35
C SER A 280 11.79 -26.31 -47.32
N GLU A 281 12.19 -25.22 -46.66
CA GLU A 281 13.59 -24.76 -46.54
C GLU A 281 14.32 -25.41 -45.35
N LEU A 282 13.55 -25.94 -44.39
CA LEU A 282 14.08 -26.56 -43.18
C LEU A 282 14.62 -27.97 -43.46
N SER A 283 15.69 -28.34 -42.75
CA SER A 283 16.33 -29.67 -42.82
C SER A 283 15.52 -30.85 -42.22
N GLY A 284 14.21 -30.90 -42.50
CA GLY A 284 13.25 -31.95 -42.08
C GLY A 284 12.83 -31.90 -40.60
N PRO A 285 11.97 -32.81 -40.13
CA PRO A 285 11.34 -32.75 -38.81
C PRO A 285 12.32 -32.72 -37.62
N GLY A 286 11.90 -32.05 -36.53
CA GLY A 286 12.67 -31.89 -35.29
C GLY A 286 12.43 -30.53 -34.60
N LEU A 287 13.15 -30.30 -33.50
CA LEU A 287 13.21 -29.00 -32.83
C LEU A 287 14.08 -28.03 -33.63
N TYR A 288 13.59 -26.81 -33.81
CA TYR A 288 14.33 -25.67 -34.33
C TYR A 288 14.44 -24.61 -33.25
N LEU A 289 15.59 -23.96 -33.17
CA LEU A 289 15.82 -22.81 -32.30
C LEU A 289 16.01 -21.58 -33.20
N VAL A 290 15.26 -20.52 -32.89
CA VAL A 290 15.30 -19.24 -33.58
C VAL A 290 15.88 -18.21 -32.63
N THR A 291 16.84 -17.43 -33.13
CA THR A 291 17.61 -16.46 -32.36
C THR A 291 17.51 -15.11 -33.03
N PHE A 292 17.21 -14.06 -32.27
CA PHE A 292 17.26 -12.68 -32.75
C PHE A 292 18.41 -11.93 -32.08
N GLN A 293 19.10 -11.10 -32.84
CA GLN A 293 20.19 -10.23 -32.36
C GLN A 293 19.99 -8.78 -32.79
N ALA A 294 20.13 -7.85 -31.84
CA ALA A 294 20.17 -6.41 -32.11
C ALA A 294 21.22 -5.69 -31.26
N THR A 295 21.72 -4.56 -31.74
CA THR A 295 22.72 -3.71 -31.07
C THR A 295 22.15 -2.33 -30.75
N SER A 296 22.48 -1.78 -29.58
CA SER A 296 22.18 -0.39 -29.24
C SER A 296 23.25 0.56 -29.78
N GLU A 297 22.87 1.76 -30.23
CA GLU A 297 23.82 2.82 -30.60
C GLU A 297 24.73 3.25 -29.42
N ASP A 298 24.20 3.21 -28.19
CA ASP A 298 24.97 3.53 -26.97
C ASP A 298 26.02 2.44 -26.64
N PHE A 299 25.77 1.20 -27.07
CA PHE A 299 26.56 0.01 -26.72
C PHE A 299 26.78 -0.90 -27.95
N PRO A 300 27.45 -0.42 -29.02
CA PRO A 300 27.56 -1.14 -30.29
C PRO A 300 28.38 -2.44 -30.19
N ASP A 301 29.30 -2.52 -29.22
CA ASP A 301 30.08 -3.73 -28.94
C ASP A 301 29.30 -4.78 -28.11
N CYS A 302 28.06 -4.50 -27.70
CA CYS A 302 27.25 -5.35 -26.82
C CYS A 302 25.94 -5.77 -27.49
N ILE A 303 25.97 -6.94 -28.15
CA ILE A 303 24.79 -7.52 -28.81
C ILE A 303 23.78 -7.99 -27.76
N SER A 304 22.51 -7.63 -27.95
CA SER A 304 21.36 -8.16 -27.21
C SER A 304 20.81 -9.37 -27.96
N GLU A 305 20.64 -10.51 -27.28
CA GLU A 305 20.18 -11.76 -27.90
C GLU A 305 19.02 -12.39 -27.11
N ARG A 306 18.09 -13.01 -27.84
CA ARG A 306 17.04 -13.91 -27.31
C ARG A 306 16.95 -15.15 -28.18
N ILE A 307 16.56 -16.28 -27.59
CA ILE A 307 16.40 -17.57 -28.28
C ILE A 307 15.06 -18.18 -27.88
N ILE A 308 14.27 -18.62 -28.85
CA ILE A 308 13.07 -19.45 -28.67
C ILE A 308 13.19 -20.75 -29.46
N GLY A 309 12.26 -21.70 -29.26
CA GLY A 309 12.21 -22.92 -30.06
C GLY A 309 10.81 -23.29 -30.52
N PHE A 310 10.72 -23.92 -31.69
CA PHE A 310 9.49 -24.48 -32.26
C PHE A 310 9.75 -25.89 -32.84
N GLU A 311 8.71 -26.72 -32.90
CA GLU A 311 8.82 -28.09 -33.44
C GLU A 311 8.27 -28.18 -34.87
N LEU A 312 9.09 -28.65 -35.82
CA LEU A 312 8.64 -29.11 -37.13
C LEU A 312 8.27 -30.59 -37.07
N LYS A 313 7.01 -30.92 -37.34
CA LYS A 313 6.45 -32.27 -37.28
C LYS A 313 6.41 -32.92 -38.67
N GLU A 314 6.68 -34.23 -38.69
CA GLU A 314 6.64 -35.05 -39.91
C GLU A 314 5.19 -35.18 -40.42
N SER A 315 4.93 -34.72 -41.64
CA SER A 315 3.62 -34.90 -42.25
C SER A 315 3.42 -36.35 -42.72
N PRO A 316 2.21 -36.92 -42.57
CA PRO A 316 1.95 -38.28 -43.00
C PRO A 316 2.07 -38.42 -44.52
N LYS A 317 2.57 -39.56 -45.02
CA LYS A 317 2.82 -39.80 -46.46
C LYS A 317 2.25 -41.13 -46.91
N ALA A 318 1.70 -41.17 -48.12
CA ALA A 318 1.20 -42.37 -48.75
C ALA A 318 1.32 -42.31 -50.28
N ASN A 319 1.35 -43.48 -50.89
CA ASN A 319 1.51 -43.69 -52.32
C ASN A 319 0.29 -44.45 -52.87
N THR A 320 -0.12 -44.12 -54.10
CA THR A 320 -1.31 -44.70 -54.73
C THR A 320 -0.98 -45.30 -56.10
N GLN A 321 -1.51 -46.49 -56.36
CA GLN A 321 -1.37 -47.17 -57.64
C GLN A 321 -2.73 -47.58 -58.19
N ILE A 322 -3.12 -47.05 -59.35
CA ILE A 322 -4.32 -47.50 -60.07
C ILE A 322 -4.08 -48.94 -60.55
N LEU A 323 -4.97 -49.85 -60.17
CA LEU A 323 -4.93 -51.26 -60.58
C LEU A 323 -5.84 -51.52 -61.78
N THR A 324 -6.94 -50.78 -61.90
CA THR A 324 -7.89 -50.87 -63.02
C THR A 324 -8.62 -49.54 -63.18
N GLN A 325 -8.59 -48.97 -64.38
CA GLN A 325 -9.44 -47.84 -64.76
C GLN A 325 -10.88 -48.33 -65.04
N PRO A 326 -11.93 -47.59 -64.65
CA PRO A 326 -13.31 -47.94 -64.98
C PRO A 326 -13.54 -48.02 -66.50
N SER A 327 -14.40 -48.92 -66.94
CA SER A 327 -14.60 -49.22 -68.37
C SER A 327 -15.34 -48.13 -69.16
N ALA A 328 -16.04 -47.21 -68.49
CA ALA A 328 -16.73 -46.06 -69.07
C ALA A 328 -16.89 -44.93 -68.04
N CYS A 329 -17.21 -43.70 -68.48
CA CYS A 329 -17.37 -42.52 -67.60
C CYS A 329 -18.45 -42.64 -66.50
N THR A 330 -19.33 -43.65 -66.58
CA THR A 330 -20.39 -43.95 -65.59
C THR A 330 -20.23 -45.34 -64.94
N ALA A 331 -19.20 -46.10 -65.31
CA ALA A 331 -18.97 -47.44 -64.79
C ALA A 331 -18.36 -47.38 -63.38
N THR A 332 -18.64 -48.37 -62.54
CA THR A 332 -18.11 -48.45 -61.16
C THR A 332 -17.24 -49.69 -60.98
N ASP A 333 -16.34 -49.95 -61.93
CA ASP A 333 -15.49 -51.15 -62.00
C ASP A 333 -13.98 -50.85 -61.86
N GLY A 334 -13.62 -49.61 -61.51
CA GLY A 334 -12.23 -49.23 -61.22
C GLY A 334 -11.72 -49.75 -59.86
N SER A 335 -10.40 -49.72 -59.69
CA SER A 335 -9.72 -50.01 -58.41
C SER A 335 -8.33 -49.37 -58.32
N PHE A 336 -7.92 -49.04 -57.09
CA PHE A 336 -6.54 -48.63 -56.76
C PHE A 336 -6.05 -49.27 -55.47
N GLN A 337 -4.74 -49.28 -55.28
CA GLN A 337 -4.05 -49.65 -54.05
C GLN A 337 -3.47 -48.40 -53.38
N LEU A 338 -3.76 -48.22 -52.09
CA LEU A 338 -3.09 -47.28 -51.21
C LEU A 338 -1.98 -48.04 -50.46
N THR A 339 -0.78 -47.47 -50.40
CA THR A 339 0.32 -47.92 -49.54
C THR A 339 0.73 -46.76 -48.64
N LEU A 340 0.62 -46.92 -47.32
CA LEU A 340 1.09 -45.91 -46.37
C LEU A 340 2.63 -45.95 -46.29
N GLU A 341 3.28 -44.80 -46.41
CA GLU A 341 4.76 -44.65 -46.35
C GLU A 341 5.24 -44.18 -44.97
N THR A 342 4.33 -43.72 -44.11
CA THR A 342 4.54 -43.44 -42.69
C THR A 342 3.46 -44.14 -41.84
N ASP A 343 3.69 -44.26 -40.53
CA ASP A 343 2.60 -44.56 -39.59
C ASP A 343 1.59 -43.41 -39.58
N VAL A 344 0.29 -43.72 -39.50
CA VAL A 344 -0.81 -42.72 -39.44
C VAL A 344 -1.78 -43.05 -38.32
N ASP A 345 -2.28 -42.01 -37.65
CA ASP A 345 -3.30 -42.12 -36.60
C ASP A 345 -4.68 -42.39 -37.22
N ALA A 346 -4.95 -41.78 -38.37
CA ALA A 346 -6.12 -42.04 -39.20
C ALA A 346 -5.85 -41.76 -40.68
N PHE A 347 -6.67 -42.35 -41.55
CA PHE A 347 -6.88 -41.87 -42.91
C PHE A 347 -8.36 -41.91 -43.29
N TYR A 348 -8.73 -40.99 -44.18
CA TYR A 348 -10.09 -40.75 -44.61
C TYR A 348 -10.14 -40.73 -46.15
N ILE A 349 -11.17 -41.34 -46.73
CA ILE A 349 -11.49 -41.18 -48.15
C ILE A 349 -12.95 -40.72 -48.24
N PRO A 350 -13.22 -39.41 -48.24
CA PRO A 350 -14.57 -38.85 -48.20
C PRO A 350 -15.44 -39.37 -49.34
N GLU A 351 -14.88 -39.50 -50.54
CA GLU A 351 -15.54 -39.99 -51.75
C GLU A 351 -16.05 -41.44 -51.66
N LEU A 352 -15.60 -42.20 -50.66
CA LEU A 352 -16.00 -43.58 -50.36
C LEU A 352 -16.67 -43.71 -48.97
N ASN A 353 -16.75 -42.62 -48.19
CA ASN A 353 -17.16 -42.62 -46.79
C ASN A 353 -16.36 -43.63 -45.94
N ILE A 354 -15.04 -43.68 -46.16
CA ILE A 354 -14.10 -44.56 -45.44
C ILE A 354 -13.34 -43.75 -44.40
N VAL A 355 -13.22 -44.32 -43.20
CA VAL A 355 -12.37 -43.87 -42.11
C VAL A 355 -11.70 -45.10 -41.51
N GLU A 356 -10.37 -45.15 -41.52
CA GLU A 356 -9.57 -46.24 -40.96
C GLU A 356 -8.41 -45.66 -40.14
N GLY A 357 -8.01 -46.32 -39.05
CA GLY A 357 -6.90 -45.88 -38.19
C GLY A 357 -6.94 -46.53 -36.80
N PRO A 358 -5.81 -46.54 -36.06
CA PRO A 358 -4.45 -46.22 -36.53
C PRO A 358 -3.87 -47.33 -37.41
N THR A 359 -2.96 -46.96 -38.33
CA THR A 359 -2.39 -47.89 -39.31
C THR A 359 -0.89 -47.69 -39.47
N ALA A 360 -0.12 -48.80 -39.46
CA ALA A 360 1.34 -48.76 -39.57
C ALA A 360 1.84 -48.61 -41.02
N ASN A 361 3.04 -48.05 -41.16
CA ASN A 361 3.83 -47.94 -42.38
C ASN A 361 3.91 -49.28 -43.15
N GLY A 362 3.87 -49.22 -44.47
CA GLY A 362 3.92 -50.37 -45.37
C GLY A 362 2.59 -51.13 -45.47
N THR A 363 1.55 -50.72 -44.73
CA THR A 363 0.22 -51.32 -44.87
C THR A 363 -0.36 -50.98 -46.24
N GLN A 364 -0.78 -52.02 -46.95
CA GLN A 364 -1.49 -51.89 -48.23
C GLN A 364 -3.00 -52.07 -48.04
N ARG A 365 -3.77 -51.24 -48.74
CA ARG A 365 -5.24 -51.32 -48.84
C ARG A 365 -5.65 -51.24 -50.31
N THR A 366 -6.63 -52.04 -50.72
CA THR A 366 -7.14 -52.04 -52.09
C THR A 366 -8.61 -51.62 -52.08
N PHE A 367 -8.90 -50.53 -52.76
CA PHE A 367 -10.26 -50.00 -52.92
C PHE A 367 -10.75 -50.35 -54.33
N SER A 368 -11.99 -50.81 -54.43
CA SER A 368 -12.56 -51.37 -55.66
C SER A 368 -14.04 -51.00 -55.79
N ASN A 369 -14.58 -51.20 -56.99
CA ASN A 369 -15.90 -50.72 -57.42
C ASN A 369 -15.96 -49.19 -57.55
N LEU A 370 -14.86 -48.60 -58.05
CA LEU A 370 -14.68 -47.16 -58.12
C LEU A 370 -15.28 -46.59 -59.41
N ALA A 371 -15.96 -45.45 -59.28
CA ALA A 371 -16.38 -44.62 -60.42
C ALA A 371 -15.22 -43.73 -60.89
N PRO A 372 -15.23 -43.25 -62.15
CA PRO A 372 -14.32 -42.20 -62.60
C PRO A 372 -14.53 -40.91 -61.82
N LYS A 373 -13.53 -40.51 -61.05
CA LYS A 373 -13.47 -39.24 -60.30
C LYS A 373 -12.10 -39.06 -59.62
N VAL A 374 -11.86 -37.88 -59.08
CA VAL A 374 -10.79 -37.61 -58.10
C VAL A 374 -11.23 -38.13 -56.72
N TYR A 375 -10.35 -38.92 -56.11
CA TYR A 375 -10.46 -39.38 -54.73
C TYR A 375 -9.45 -38.62 -53.86
N SER A 376 -9.92 -38.06 -52.74
CA SER A 376 -9.07 -37.37 -51.77
C SER A 376 -8.70 -38.36 -50.68
N ILE A 377 -7.43 -38.75 -50.59
CA ILE A 377 -6.91 -39.54 -49.46
C ILE A 377 -6.32 -38.56 -48.45
N VAL A 378 -7.08 -38.32 -47.38
CA VAL A 378 -6.64 -37.50 -46.25
C VAL A 378 -5.93 -38.40 -45.25
N LEU A 379 -4.72 -38.05 -44.83
CA LEU A 379 -3.95 -38.76 -43.81
C LEU A 379 -3.76 -37.85 -42.60
N GLU A 380 -3.76 -38.41 -41.39
CA GLU A 380 -3.55 -37.70 -40.12
C GLU A 380 -2.46 -38.38 -39.27
N LYS A 381 -1.55 -37.59 -38.71
CA LYS A 381 -0.49 -38.05 -37.80
C LYS A 381 -0.04 -36.94 -36.86
N ASN A 382 -0.09 -37.14 -35.54
CA ASN A 382 0.36 -36.16 -34.52
C ASN A 382 -0.27 -34.75 -34.66
N GLY A 383 -1.48 -34.65 -35.22
CA GLY A 383 -2.17 -33.40 -35.54
C GLY A 383 -1.82 -32.80 -36.91
N CYS A 384 -0.84 -33.34 -37.64
CA CYS A 384 -0.55 -32.97 -39.02
C CYS A 384 -1.48 -33.71 -39.98
N GLN A 385 -2.02 -32.98 -40.96
CA GLN A 385 -2.91 -33.51 -41.99
C GLN A 385 -2.31 -33.27 -43.37
N THR A 386 -2.34 -34.28 -44.25
CA THR A 386 -2.09 -34.06 -45.69
C THR A 386 -3.20 -34.69 -46.54
N THR A 387 -3.38 -34.17 -47.75
CA THR A 387 -4.32 -34.72 -48.74
C THR A 387 -3.59 -35.14 -50.02
N THR A 388 -3.46 -36.44 -50.23
CA THR A 388 -3.03 -37.01 -51.51
C THR A 388 -4.23 -37.10 -52.45
N LEU A 389 -4.12 -36.56 -53.66
CA LEU A 389 -5.17 -36.63 -54.67
C LEU A 389 -4.90 -37.77 -55.65
N LEU A 390 -5.93 -38.54 -55.98
CA LEU A 390 -5.87 -39.60 -56.98
C LEU A 390 -6.95 -39.41 -58.05
N ALA A 391 -6.53 -39.02 -59.25
CA ALA A 391 -7.37 -39.02 -60.44
C ALA A 391 -7.59 -40.46 -60.95
N VAL A 392 -8.84 -40.92 -60.99
CA VAL A 392 -9.22 -42.20 -61.61
C VAL A 392 -10.03 -41.92 -62.87
N ASP A 393 -9.38 -41.87 -64.03
CA ASP A 393 -10.05 -41.69 -65.32
C ASP A 393 -10.70 -42.96 -65.86
N SER A 394 -11.73 -42.80 -66.68
CA SER A 394 -12.32 -43.88 -67.47
C SER A 394 -11.46 -44.28 -68.67
N ALA A 395 -11.34 -45.58 -68.93
CA ALA A 395 -10.60 -46.13 -70.07
C ALA A 395 -11.18 -45.77 -71.46
N VAL A 396 -12.41 -45.24 -71.51
CA VAL A 396 -13.07 -44.73 -72.72
C VAL A 396 -13.57 -43.31 -72.45
N PRO A 397 -12.96 -42.27 -73.05
CA PRO A 397 -13.34 -40.87 -72.82
C PRO A 397 -14.79 -40.54 -73.22
N ALA A 398 -15.37 -39.54 -72.54
CA ALA A 398 -16.69 -39.00 -72.85
C ALA A 398 -16.76 -38.45 -74.30
N SER A 399 -17.47 -39.14 -75.20
CA SER A 399 -17.33 -38.94 -76.65
C SER A 399 -18.32 -37.93 -77.28
N GLN A 400 -18.89 -36.99 -76.52
CA GLN A 400 -19.98 -36.13 -76.99
C GLN A 400 -19.64 -34.64 -77.11
N LEU A 401 -18.78 -34.12 -76.24
CA LEU A 401 -18.28 -32.73 -76.29
C LEU A 401 -16.77 -32.75 -76.01
N SER A 402 -16.07 -31.68 -76.36
CA SER A 402 -14.65 -31.49 -76.04
C SER A 402 -14.49 -30.10 -75.43
N PRO A 403 -14.49 -29.98 -74.09
CA PRO A 403 -14.27 -28.69 -73.45
C PRO A 403 -12.86 -28.17 -73.75
N VAL A 404 -12.73 -26.84 -73.78
CA VAL A 404 -11.45 -26.14 -73.84
C VAL A 404 -11.12 -25.66 -72.44
N TYR A 405 -9.94 -26.03 -71.96
CA TYR A 405 -9.38 -25.53 -70.72
C TYR A 405 -8.38 -24.41 -71.00
N THR A 406 -8.42 -23.34 -70.20
CA THR A 406 -7.48 -22.23 -70.23
C THR A 406 -6.99 -21.98 -68.82
N PHE A 407 -5.68 -22.06 -68.60
CA PHE A 407 -5.03 -21.78 -67.33
C PHE A 407 -4.18 -20.52 -67.47
N ILE A 408 -4.25 -19.64 -66.49
CA ILE A 408 -3.51 -18.37 -66.44
C ILE A 408 -2.78 -18.38 -65.08
N SER A 409 -1.45 -18.33 -65.10
CA SER A 409 -0.63 -18.18 -63.90
C SER A 409 -0.92 -16.85 -63.18
N GLU A 410 -0.37 -16.68 -61.98
CA GLU A 410 -0.42 -15.41 -61.27
C GLU A 410 0.22 -14.27 -62.09
N GLN A 411 -0.23 -13.04 -61.87
CA GLN A 411 0.27 -11.85 -62.56
C GLN A 411 0.47 -10.69 -61.59
N CYS A 412 1.52 -9.89 -61.80
CA CYS A 412 1.73 -8.68 -61.03
C CYS A 412 0.61 -7.64 -61.28
N SER A 413 0.24 -6.96 -60.22
CA SER A 413 -0.66 -5.80 -60.21
C SER A 413 -0.01 -4.65 -59.44
N ALA A 414 -0.65 -3.48 -59.42
CA ALA A 414 -0.12 -2.29 -58.76
C ALA A 414 -0.03 -2.39 -57.21
N THR A 415 -0.61 -3.43 -56.59
CA THR A 415 -0.68 -3.58 -55.12
C THR A 415 -0.30 -4.99 -54.67
N GLY A 416 0.33 -5.81 -55.52
CA GLY A 416 0.54 -7.22 -55.20
C GLY A 416 0.36 -8.17 -56.37
N VAL A 417 0.12 -9.43 -56.03
CA VAL A 417 -0.17 -10.51 -56.97
C VAL A 417 -1.68 -10.58 -57.22
N THR A 418 -2.07 -10.61 -58.50
CA THR A 418 -3.41 -11.08 -58.88
C THR A 418 -3.40 -12.60 -58.99
N PRO A 419 -4.34 -13.32 -58.33
CA PRO A 419 -4.45 -14.76 -58.43
C PRO A 419 -4.55 -15.24 -59.87
N GLY A 420 -3.96 -16.39 -60.14
CA GLY A 420 -4.17 -17.11 -61.39
C GLY A 420 -5.62 -17.54 -61.57
N SER A 421 -5.94 -18.14 -62.72
CA SER A 421 -7.27 -18.67 -62.97
C SER A 421 -7.28 -19.91 -63.86
N ALA A 422 -8.27 -20.77 -63.62
CA ALA A 422 -8.60 -21.91 -64.44
C ALA A 422 -10.01 -21.73 -65.02
N THR A 423 -10.13 -21.77 -66.34
CA THR A 423 -11.40 -21.65 -67.07
C THR A 423 -11.65 -22.92 -67.86
N VAL A 424 -12.88 -23.44 -67.81
CA VAL A 424 -13.38 -24.47 -68.72
C VAL A 424 -14.54 -23.90 -69.54
N ASP A 425 -14.55 -24.16 -70.85
CA ASP A 425 -15.61 -23.76 -71.78
C ASP A 425 -16.00 -24.93 -72.70
N PHE A 426 -17.28 -25.31 -72.67
CA PHE A 426 -17.87 -26.35 -73.53
C PHE A 426 -18.29 -25.85 -74.91
N GLY A 427 -18.17 -24.53 -75.19
CA GLY A 427 -18.59 -23.88 -76.44
C GLY A 427 -20.09 -24.01 -76.76
N THR A 428 -20.87 -24.55 -75.82
CA THR A 428 -22.26 -24.98 -75.98
C THR A 428 -22.96 -24.93 -74.61
N THR A 429 -24.28 -24.77 -74.60
CA THR A 429 -25.06 -24.66 -73.35
C THR A 429 -25.13 -25.99 -72.62
N ILE A 430 -24.65 -26.04 -71.37
CA ILE A 430 -24.76 -27.22 -70.49
C ILE A 430 -26.02 -27.09 -69.62
N THR A 431 -26.82 -28.17 -69.52
CA THR A 431 -28.07 -28.16 -68.72
C THR A 431 -27.87 -28.72 -67.32
N ASN A 432 -26.99 -29.70 -67.16
CA ASN A 432 -26.67 -30.33 -65.88
C ASN A 432 -25.18 -30.70 -65.87
N GLY A 433 -24.37 -29.82 -65.27
CA GLY A 433 -22.93 -30.03 -65.14
C GLY A 433 -22.43 -29.50 -63.81
N GLU A 434 -21.42 -30.17 -63.26
CA GLU A 434 -20.75 -29.84 -62.00
C GLU A 434 -19.23 -29.85 -62.22
N PHE A 435 -18.51 -29.05 -61.44
CA PHE A 435 -17.06 -29.02 -61.44
C PHE A 435 -16.51 -29.06 -60.02
N ARG A 436 -15.30 -29.61 -59.88
CA ARG A 436 -14.48 -29.57 -58.66
C ARG A 436 -13.06 -29.21 -59.06
N VAL A 437 -12.45 -28.29 -58.33
CA VAL A 437 -11.02 -27.99 -58.40
C VAL A 437 -10.40 -28.40 -57.07
N LEU A 438 -9.36 -29.21 -57.14
CA LEU A 438 -8.66 -29.75 -55.97
C LEU A 438 -7.18 -29.42 -56.07
N GLN A 439 -6.59 -28.91 -54.99
CA GLN A 439 -5.18 -28.59 -54.86
C GLN A 439 -4.45 -29.75 -54.19
N GLU A 440 -3.26 -30.08 -54.69
CA GLU A 440 -2.39 -31.08 -54.06
C GLU A 440 -2.02 -30.68 -52.62
N GLY A 441 -1.96 -31.63 -51.69
CA GLY A 441 -1.75 -31.39 -50.26
C GLY A 441 -2.99 -30.88 -49.50
N ARG A 442 -3.76 -29.96 -50.08
CA ARG A 442 -4.90 -29.29 -49.41
C ARG A 442 -6.28 -29.92 -49.65
N GLY A 443 -6.48 -30.58 -50.80
CA GLY A 443 -7.76 -31.19 -51.16
C GLY A 443 -8.67 -30.27 -51.97
N GLU A 444 -9.99 -30.41 -51.84
CA GLU A 444 -10.97 -29.63 -52.61
C GLU A 444 -10.94 -28.14 -52.23
N VAL A 445 -10.55 -27.27 -53.18
CA VAL A 445 -10.51 -25.81 -52.98
C VAL A 445 -11.77 -25.11 -53.46
N GLN A 446 -12.39 -25.59 -54.54
CA GLN A 446 -13.65 -25.03 -55.04
C GLN A 446 -14.50 -26.08 -55.74
N LYS A 447 -15.83 -25.97 -55.62
CA LYS A 447 -16.80 -26.76 -56.38
C LYS A 447 -18.04 -25.97 -56.74
N GLY A 448 -18.77 -26.39 -57.76
CA GLY A 448 -20.04 -25.77 -58.11
C GLY A 448 -20.73 -26.38 -59.33
N ALA A 449 -21.89 -25.83 -59.68
CA ALA A 449 -22.55 -26.14 -60.93
C ALA A 449 -21.95 -25.31 -62.08
N ILE A 450 -21.83 -25.91 -63.27
CA ILE A 450 -21.44 -25.22 -64.50
C ILE A 450 -22.64 -24.38 -64.96
N PRO A 451 -22.47 -23.06 -65.18
CA PRO A 451 -23.55 -22.20 -65.65
C PRO A 451 -24.13 -22.63 -67.00
N ALA A 452 -25.38 -22.26 -67.28
CA ALA A 452 -26.06 -22.61 -68.53
C ALA A 452 -25.39 -22.06 -69.81
N SER A 453 -24.45 -21.12 -69.68
CA SER A 453 -23.55 -20.67 -70.76
C SER A 453 -22.58 -21.76 -71.22
N GLY A 454 -22.30 -22.76 -70.39
CA GLY A 454 -21.32 -23.81 -70.63
C GLY A 454 -19.88 -23.42 -70.30
N SER A 455 -19.66 -22.32 -69.59
CA SER A 455 -18.33 -21.88 -69.17
C SER A 455 -18.29 -21.42 -67.71
N VAL A 456 -17.22 -21.77 -67.01
CA VAL A 456 -16.91 -21.34 -65.65
C VAL A 456 -15.42 -21.02 -65.52
N THR A 457 -15.12 -19.94 -64.79
CA THR A 457 -13.78 -19.50 -64.41
C THR A 457 -13.65 -19.57 -62.89
N VAL A 458 -12.50 -20.05 -62.42
CA VAL A 458 -12.14 -20.21 -61.02
C VAL A 458 -10.82 -19.46 -60.79
N ASN A 459 -10.76 -18.60 -59.77
CA ASN A 459 -9.52 -17.93 -59.38
C ASN A 459 -8.77 -18.81 -58.39
N LEU A 460 -7.45 -18.93 -58.53
CA LEU A 460 -6.60 -19.88 -57.81
C LEU A 460 -5.25 -19.20 -57.48
N SER A 461 -4.71 -19.48 -56.30
CA SER A 461 -3.31 -19.15 -55.99
C SER A 461 -2.36 -20.09 -56.73
N ASN A 462 -1.06 -19.84 -56.62
CA ASN A 462 -0.02 -20.76 -57.05
C ASN A 462 -0.20 -22.21 -56.54
N GLY A 463 0.39 -23.17 -57.27
CA GLY A 463 0.45 -24.59 -56.92
C GLY A 463 -0.16 -25.54 -57.96
N ASN A 464 -0.18 -26.83 -57.60
CA ASN A 464 -0.65 -27.93 -58.44
C ASN A 464 -2.13 -28.26 -58.18
N TYR A 465 -2.88 -28.45 -59.26
CA TYR A 465 -4.33 -28.66 -59.21
C TYR A 465 -4.82 -29.77 -60.14
N LEU A 466 -5.95 -30.37 -59.77
CA LEU A 466 -6.78 -31.22 -60.62
C LEU A 466 -8.13 -30.54 -60.88
N PHE A 467 -8.52 -30.44 -62.15
CA PHE A 467 -9.84 -29.99 -62.59
C PHE A 467 -10.70 -31.22 -62.93
N GLU A 468 -11.72 -31.47 -62.13
CA GLU A 468 -12.74 -32.49 -62.37
C GLU A 468 -14.01 -31.85 -62.91
N VAL A 469 -14.60 -32.45 -63.95
CA VAL A 469 -15.87 -32.02 -64.54
C VAL A 469 -16.78 -33.21 -64.76
N ILE A 470 -18.05 -33.08 -64.36
CA ILE A 470 -19.10 -34.08 -64.53
C ILE A 470 -20.26 -33.44 -65.28
N VAL A 471 -20.67 -33.99 -66.42
CA VAL A 471 -21.83 -33.50 -67.20
C VAL A 471 -22.77 -34.66 -67.49
N ASP A 472 -24.07 -34.46 -67.22
CA ASP A 472 -25.11 -35.48 -67.35
C ASP A 472 -24.77 -36.83 -66.66
N GLY A 473 -23.99 -36.76 -65.56
CA GLY A 473 -23.52 -37.91 -64.78
C GLY A 473 -22.29 -38.63 -65.34
N CYS A 474 -21.70 -38.14 -66.43
CA CYS A 474 -20.49 -38.67 -67.05
C CYS A 474 -19.29 -37.79 -66.67
N THR A 475 -18.31 -38.36 -65.97
CA THR A 475 -17.05 -37.65 -65.65
C THR A 475 -16.20 -37.52 -66.92
N TYR A 476 -15.73 -36.30 -67.17
CA TYR A 476 -14.79 -35.99 -68.25
C TYR A 476 -13.35 -36.33 -67.82
N PRO A 477 -12.39 -36.44 -68.76
CA PRO A 477 -10.98 -36.58 -68.41
C PRO A 477 -10.55 -35.52 -67.40
N ILE A 478 -9.88 -35.95 -66.33
CA ILE A 478 -9.43 -35.07 -65.24
C ILE A 478 -8.16 -34.35 -65.73
N GLU A 479 -8.19 -33.02 -65.77
CA GLU A 479 -7.05 -32.23 -66.22
C GLU A 479 -6.17 -31.83 -65.04
N SER A 480 -4.88 -32.16 -65.10
CA SER A 480 -3.87 -31.66 -64.16
C SER A 480 -3.22 -30.38 -64.68
N PHE A 481 -3.10 -29.36 -63.84
CA PHE A 481 -2.48 -28.09 -64.21
C PHE A 481 -1.75 -27.44 -63.04
N GLU A 482 -0.85 -26.52 -63.37
CA GLU A 482 -0.05 -25.73 -62.44
C GLU A 482 -0.42 -24.26 -62.61
N ILE A 483 -0.60 -23.56 -61.49
CA ILE A 483 -0.60 -22.10 -61.45
C ILE A 483 0.79 -21.71 -60.97
N ILE A 484 1.60 -21.15 -61.87
CA ILE A 484 2.94 -20.66 -61.54
C ILE A 484 2.80 -19.40 -60.67
N ASP A 485 3.68 -19.27 -59.69
CA ASP A 485 3.78 -18.14 -58.77
C ASP A 485 4.26 -16.86 -59.46
N ALA A 486 3.90 -15.72 -58.87
CA ALA A 486 4.45 -14.42 -59.23
C ALA A 486 5.19 -13.83 -58.01
N PRO A 487 6.53 -13.95 -57.92
CA PRO A 487 7.27 -13.57 -56.72
C PRO A 487 7.15 -12.07 -56.44
N GLN A 488 7.11 -11.70 -55.17
CA GLN A 488 6.99 -10.31 -54.73
C GLN A 488 8.34 -9.75 -54.24
N VAL A 489 8.44 -8.42 -54.14
CA VAL A 489 9.57 -7.76 -53.46
C VAL A 489 9.59 -8.13 -51.97
N SER A 490 10.79 -8.14 -51.38
CA SER A 490 11.00 -8.50 -49.98
C SER A 490 11.34 -7.27 -49.14
N PHE A 491 10.54 -7.02 -48.10
CA PHE A 491 10.83 -6.06 -47.05
C PHE A 491 10.02 -6.41 -45.80
N THR A 492 10.39 -5.86 -44.64
CA THR A 492 9.64 -6.00 -43.39
C THR A 492 9.33 -4.65 -42.76
N VAL A 493 8.19 -4.59 -42.07
CA VAL A 493 7.78 -3.52 -41.17
C VAL A 493 7.07 -4.14 -39.95
N PRO A 494 7.03 -3.48 -38.79
CA PRO A 494 6.24 -3.95 -37.65
C PRO A 494 4.74 -4.04 -38.01
N LYS A 495 4.08 -5.15 -37.65
CA LYS A 495 2.63 -5.34 -37.87
C LYS A 495 1.74 -4.55 -36.93
N GLU A 496 2.21 -4.41 -35.70
CA GLU A 496 1.54 -3.67 -34.64
C GLU A 496 2.56 -2.70 -34.07
N LEU A 497 2.15 -1.44 -33.92
CA LEU A 497 2.94 -0.39 -33.30
C LEU A 497 2.15 0.24 -32.16
N ASN A 498 2.84 0.53 -31.07
CA ASN A 498 2.34 1.40 -30.01
C ASN A 498 3.20 2.67 -30.00
N ILE A 499 2.58 3.85 -30.09
CA ILE A 499 3.30 5.12 -30.26
C ILE A 499 2.84 6.10 -29.18
N CYS A 500 3.76 6.77 -28.50
CA CYS A 500 3.38 7.80 -27.51
C CYS A 500 3.14 9.18 -28.15
N GLU A 501 4.03 9.61 -29.08
CA GLU A 501 3.93 10.90 -29.77
C GLU A 501 4.27 10.81 -31.26
N THR A 502 5.45 10.27 -31.61
CA THR A 502 5.89 10.09 -33.00
C THR A 502 6.80 8.87 -33.11
N PHE A 503 6.81 8.18 -34.25
CA PHE A 503 7.74 7.08 -34.56
C PHE A 503 8.37 7.25 -35.94
N GLU A 504 9.67 6.99 -36.08
CA GLU A 504 10.36 7.01 -37.39
C GLU A 504 10.43 5.58 -37.93
N LEU A 505 9.57 5.26 -38.89
CA LEU A 505 9.55 3.95 -39.56
C LEU A 505 10.52 3.94 -40.75
N THR A 506 11.54 3.09 -40.68
CA THR A 506 12.38 2.72 -41.83
C THR A 506 12.06 1.27 -42.20
N PRO A 507 11.49 0.99 -43.39
CA PRO A 507 11.25 -0.38 -43.84
C PRO A 507 12.57 -1.12 -44.11
N GLU A 508 12.72 -2.33 -43.58
CA GLU A 508 13.96 -3.12 -43.73
C GLU A 508 13.94 -3.90 -45.04
N THR A 509 15.01 -3.80 -45.85
CA THR A 509 15.14 -4.52 -47.13
C THR A 509 16.58 -4.57 -47.64
N ASP A 510 16.95 -5.65 -48.33
CA ASP A 510 18.20 -5.76 -49.10
C ASP A 510 18.02 -5.35 -50.59
N GLN A 511 16.81 -4.97 -50.99
CA GLN A 511 16.43 -4.67 -52.37
C GLN A 511 16.38 -3.15 -52.64
N ASP A 512 16.64 -2.75 -53.89
CA ASP A 512 16.43 -1.36 -54.34
C ASP A 512 14.93 -1.13 -54.60
N LEU A 513 14.23 -0.73 -53.53
CA LEU A 513 12.79 -0.48 -53.52
C LEU A 513 12.44 0.99 -53.33
N THR A 514 11.32 1.38 -53.91
CA THR A 514 10.55 2.58 -53.60
C THR A 514 9.37 2.18 -52.72
N PHE A 515 9.17 2.86 -51.59
CA PHE A 515 8.04 2.60 -50.69
C PHE A 515 7.04 3.74 -50.73
N THR A 516 5.75 3.43 -50.84
CA THR A 516 4.66 4.40 -50.65
C THR A 516 3.82 3.99 -49.45
N LEU A 517 3.82 4.82 -48.41
CA LEU A 517 3.00 4.67 -47.21
C LEU A 517 1.70 5.47 -47.38
N THR A 518 0.57 4.78 -47.22
CA THR A 518 -0.76 5.36 -47.07
C THR A 518 -1.07 5.53 -45.58
N PHE A 519 -1.38 6.75 -45.17
CA PHE A 519 -1.76 7.12 -43.80
C PHE A 519 -3.25 6.82 -43.51
N PRO A 520 -3.67 6.76 -42.24
CA PRO A 520 -5.07 6.56 -41.86
C PRO A 520 -6.05 7.60 -42.42
N ASP A 521 -5.60 8.83 -42.69
CA ASP A 521 -6.40 9.88 -43.33
C ASP A 521 -6.54 9.73 -44.85
N GLY A 522 -5.83 8.77 -45.45
CA GLY A 522 -5.79 8.50 -46.89
C GLY A 522 -4.79 9.36 -47.67
N THR A 523 -3.90 10.12 -47.01
CA THR A 523 -2.74 10.72 -47.66
C THR A 523 -1.65 9.69 -47.93
N GLU A 524 -0.76 9.98 -48.88
CA GLU A 524 0.32 9.08 -49.31
C GLU A 524 1.67 9.82 -49.25
N GLN A 525 2.70 9.16 -48.75
CA GLN A 525 4.09 9.61 -48.81
C GLN A 525 4.99 8.53 -49.40
N THR A 526 5.80 8.91 -50.38
CA THR A 526 6.77 8.01 -51.02
C THR A 526 8.19 8.32 -50.56
N ILE A 527 8.96 7.28 -50.25
CA ILE A 527 10.38 7.33 -49.87
C ILE A 527 11.19 6.26 -50.65
N SER A 528 12.51 6.40 -50.62
CA SER A 528 13.46 5.41 -51.13
C SER A 528 13.88 4.44 -50.03
N SER A 529 14.50 3.32 -50.39
CA SER A 529 15.13 2.41 -49.42
C SER A 529 16.17 3.15 -48.54
N ASN A 530 16.19 2.86 -47.24
CA ASN A 530 16.99 3.53 -46.19
C ASN A 530 16.56 4.96 -45.80
N GLU A 531 15.43 5.48 -46.28
CA GLU A 531 14.81 6.71 -45.77
C GLU A 531 13.72 6.37 -44.72
N SER A 532 13.40 7.29 -43.81
CA SER A 532 12.40 7.09 -42.74
C SER A 532 11.09 7.85 -43.00
N LEU A 533 10.01 7.36 -42.38
CA LEU A 533 8.65 7.92 -42.40
C LEU A 533 8.20 8.23 -40.96
N THR A 534 7.89 9.49 -40.67
CA THR A 534 7.33 9.88 -39.37
C THR A 534 5.85 9.49 -39.26
N LEU A 535 5.52 8.57 -38.36
CA LEU A 535 4.16 8.21 -37.99
C LEU A 535 3.69 9.10 -36.83
N THR A 536 2.49 9.71 -36.96
CA THR A 536 1.97 10.72 -36.00
C THR A 536 0.48 10.60 -35.70
N GLU A 537 -0.23 9.60 -36.24
CA GLU A 537 -1.68 9.43 -36.10
C GLU A 537 -2.03 7.98 -35.78
N GLU A 538 -3.08 7.72 -35.00
CA GLU A 538 -3.56 6.35 -34.77
C GLU A 538 -4.37 5.84 -35.96
N GLY A 539 -4.29 4.54 -36.22
CA GLY A 539 -5.11 3.85 -37.21
C GLY A 539 -4.36 2.81 -38.03
N ASP A 540 -5.03 2.37 -39.10
CA ASP A 540 -4.49 1.40 -40.03
C ASP A 540 -3.67 2.10 -41.11
N TYR A 541 -2.43 1.66 -41.27
CA TYR A 541 -1.48 2.09 -42.28
C TYR A 541 -1.31 0.98 -43.32
N SER A 542 -0.98 1.36 -44.55
CA SER A 542 -0.66 0.42 -45.62
C SER A 542 0.59 0.89 -46.34
N ILE A 543 1.60 0.03 -46.46
CA ILE A 543 2.85 0.36 -47.15
C ILE A 543 3.06 -0.55 -48.35
N ILE A 544 3.26 0.06 -49.52
CA ILE A 544 3.54 -0.66 -50.78
C ILE A 544 5.01 -0.48 -51.13
N GLY A 545 5.75 -1.58 -51.21
CA GLY A 545 7.08 -1.64 -51.81
C GLY A 545 6.99 -2.01 -53.28
N GLU A 546 7.69 -1.26 -54.14
CA GLU A 546 7.83 -1.52 -55.57
C GLU A 546 9.32 -1.50 -55.97
N ALA A 547 9.73 -2.36 -56.89
CA ALA A 547 11.12 -2.38 -57.37
C ALA A 547 11.43 -1.13 -58.22
N THR A 548 12.57 -0.48 -57.97
CA THR A 548 12.96 0.76 -58.67
C THR A 548 13.26 0.52 -60.18
N ASP A 549 13.55 -0.71 -60.61
CA ASP A 549 13.59 -1.10 -62.03
C ASP A 549 12.19 -1.53 -62.53
N PRO A 550 11.55 -0.79 -63.46
CA PRO A 550 10.25 -1.14 -64.03
C PRO A 550 10.25 -2.40 -64.92
N ASN A 551 11.40 -3.07 -65.09
CA ASN A 551 11.52 -4.36 -65.77
C ASN A 551 11.77 -5.52 -64.79
N SER A 552 11.73 -5.26 -63.47
CA SER A 552 11.85 -6.30 -62.45
C SER A 552 10.77 -7.37 -62.63
N PRO A 553 11.10 -8.68 -62.48
CA PRO A 553 10.11 -9.75 -62.44
C PRO A 553 9.37 -9.82 -61.10
N LEU A 554 9.80 -9.05 -60.09
CA LEU A 554 9.18 -9.02 -58.76
C LEU A 554 7.95 -8.10 -58.77
N CYS A 555 6.81 -8.62 -58.35
CA CYS A 555 5.61 -7.83 -58.14
C CYS A 555 5.75 -6.93 -56.90
N ALA A 556 4.98 -5.84 -56.86
CA ALA A 556 4.82 -5.02 -55.67
C ALA A 556 4.40 -5.88 -54.46
N ARG A 557 4.70 -5.44 -53.24
CA ARG A 557 4.19 -6.05 -51.99
C ARG A 557 3.56 -4.98 -51.13
N THR A 558 2.33 -5.21 -50.71
CA THR A 558 1.63 -4.39 -49.72
C THR A 558 1.72 -5.08 -48.37
N ILE A 559 2.07 -4.34 -47.32
CA ILE A 559 1.95 -4.77 -45.92
C ILE A 559 1.05 -3.77 -45.22
N ASP A 560 -0.04 -4.26 -44.64
CA ASP A 560 -0.91 -3.49 -43.77
C ASP A 560 -0.46 -3.67 -42.32
N PHE A 561 -0.43 -2.57 -41.55
CA PHE A 561 -0.06 -2.57 -40.13
C PHE A 561 -0.87 -1.54 -39.36
N THR A 562 -1.09 -1.78 -38.07
CA THR A 562 -1.89 -0.86 -37.23
C THR A 562 -0.98 -0.14 -36.24
N ALA A 563 -1.06 1.19 -36.20
CA ALA A 563 -0.45 2.00 -35.16
C ALA A 563 -1.51 2.43 -34.15
N THR A 564 -1.33 2.01 -32.90
CA THR A 564 -2.11 2.46 -31.75
C THR A 564 -1.35 3.56 -31.03
N PHE A 565 -2.05 4.54 -30.46
CA PHE A 565 -1.42 5.55 -29.63
C PHE A 565 -1.68 5.25 -28.16
N SER A 566 -0.62 5.02 -27.38
CA SER A 566 -0.77 4.74 -25.95
C SER A 566 -1.31 5.98 -25.24
N SER A 567 -2.43 5.82 -24.56
CA SER A 567 -2.90 6.84 -23.62
C SER A 567 -1.80 7.09 -22.59
N LYS A 568 -1.44 8.36 -22.38
CA LYS A 568 -0.40 8.81 -21.45
C LYS A 568 -0.40 7.98 -20.16
N ILE A 569 0.58 7.09 -20.02
CA ILE A 569 0.76 6.28 -18.83
C ILE A 569 1.01 7.18 -17.62
N SER A 570 0.45 6.81 -16.48
CA SER A 570 0.68 7.46 -15.20
C SER A 570 1.46 6.49 -14.32
N PHE A 571 2.62 6.91 -13.86
CA PHE A 571 3.44 6.14 -12.94
C PHE A 571 3.95 7.04 -11.81
N ALA A 572 3.96 6.52 -10.59
CA ALA A 572 4.54 7.18 -9.44
C ALA A 572 5.25 6.17 -8.53
N PRO A 573 6.38 6.54 -7.91
CA PRO A 573 6.99 5.75 -6.84
C PRO A 573 6.15 5.92 -5.56
N VAL A 574 5.71 4.81 -4.97
CA VAL A 574 4.95 4.77 -3.71
C VAL A 574 5.79 4.10 -2.64
N LEU A 575 5.87 4.71 -1.46
CA LEU A 575 6.55 4.13 -0.30
C LEU A 575 5.74 2.94 0.23
N ALA A 576 6.30 1.73 0.13
CA ALA A 576 5.66 0.46 0.45
C ALA A 576 6.28 -0.18 1.71
N VAL A 577 6.30 0.58 2.81
CA VAL A 577 6.82 0.12 4.11
C VAL A 577 5.67 -0.42 4.96
N GLU A 578 5.65 -1.73 5.22
CA GLU A 578 4.59 -2.37 6.00
C GLU A 578 4.82 -2.32 7.52
N LYS A 579 6.07 -2.15 7.98
CA LYS A 579 6.43 -2.12 9.41
C LYS A 579 7.49 -1.06 9.70
N CYS A 580 7.49 -0.60 10.95
CA CYS A 580 8.36 0.43 11.54
C CYS A 580 9.88 0.25 11.35
N PHE A 581 10.33 -0.94 10.94
CA PHE A 581 11.73 -1.28 10.75
C PHE A 581 11.99 -2.12 9.49
N ASP A 582 10.98 -2.25 8.61
CA ASP A 582 11.21 -2.86 7.30
C ASP A 582 12.11 -1.90 6.47
N PRO A 583 13.01 -2.44 5.63
CA PRO A 583 13.85 -1.61 4.77
C PRO A 583 12.97 -0.72 3.88
N ILE A 584 13.42 0.51 3.62
CA ILE A 584 12.68 1.43 2.75
C ILE A 584 12.50 0.76 1.38
N LYS A 585 11.25 0.46 1.04
CA LYS A 585 10.82 -0.14 -0.22
C LYS A 585 9.97 0.86 -0.97
N TYR A 586 10.20 0.98 -2.28
CA TYR A 586 9.28 1.65 -3.18
C TYR A 586 8.67 0.63 -4.15
N GLU A 587 7.39 0.80 -4.41
CA GLU A 587 6.65 0.12 -5.48
C GLU A 587 6.22 1.14 -6.53
N ILE A 588 5.82 0.67 -7.71
CA ILE A 588 5.29 1.52 -8.77
C ILE A 588 3.77 1.46 -8.75
N ASP A 589 3.12 2.59 -8.47
CA ASP A 589 1.73 2.79 -8.86
C ASP A 589 1.68 3.08 -10.37
N LEU A 590 1.51 2.03 -11.17
CA LEU A 590 1.43 2.08 -12.63
C LEU A 590 -0.02 1.98 -13.09
N SER A 591 -0.46 2.97 -13.87
CA SER A 591 -1.78 3.04 -14.48
C SER A 591 -1.68 3.31 -15.98
N GLY A 592 -2.40 2.50 -16.77
CA GLY A 592 -2.55 2.65 -18.22
C GLY A 592 -2.09 1.42 -19.02
N ILE A 593 -1.10 0.69 -18.51
CA ILE A 593 -0.60 -0.59 -19.04
C ILE A 593 -0.36 -1.56 -17.86
N PRO A 594 -0.39 -2.88 -18.07
CA PRO A 594 0.05 -3.85 -17.06
C PRO A 594 1.59 -3.82 -16.94
N ILE A 595 2.12 -4.35 -15.83
CA ILE A 595 3.53 -4.15 -15.47
C ILE A 595 4.48 -5.04 -16.28
N GLU A 596 3.99 -6.18 -16.75
CA GLU A 596 4.63 -7.08 -17.70
C GLU A 596 4.79 -6.48 -19.11
N GLU A 597 4.05 -5.42 -19.44
CA GLU A 597 4.18 -4.65 -20.69
C GLU A 597 5.04 -3.39 -20.51
N ALA A 598 5.75 -3.25 -19.39
CA ALA A 598 6.48 -2.04 -19.02
C ALA A 598 8.00 -2.26 -18.80
N SER A 599 8.81 -1.53 -19.58
CA SER A 599 10.23 -1.31 -19.33
C SER A 599 10.41 -0.28 -18.20
N ILE A 600 10.96 -0.71 -17.09
CA ILE A 600 11.09 0.09 -15.85
C ILE A 600 12.55 0.43 -15.62
N ARG A 601 12.83 1.66 -15.15
CA ARG A 601 14.17 2.13 -14.78
C ARG A 601 14.10 3.05 -13.56
N TRP A 602 14.75 2.62 -12.50
CA TRP A 602 15.04 3.46 -11.33
C TRP A 602 16.40 4.11 -11.53
N LEU A 603 16.48 5.42 -11.32
CA LEU A 603 17.67 6.24 -11.56
C LEU A 603 18.11 6.93 -10.26
N ASN A 604 19.41 7.08 -10.04
CA ASN A 604 19.94 7.93 -8.96
C ASN A 604 20.04 9.41 -9.38
N ASP A 605 20.54 10.26 -8.47
CA ASP A 605 20.84 11.69 -8.68
C ASP A 605 21.78 11.99 -9.87
N GLN A 606 22.58 11.02 -10.29
CA GLN A 606 23.47 11.08 -11.46
C GLN A 606 22.83 10.57 -12.76
N GLY A 607 21.56 10.16 -12.74
CA GLY A 607 20.87 9.59 -13.90
C GLY A 607 21.32 8.17 -14.27
N ARG A 608 22.00 7.45 -13.36
CA ARG A 608 22.41 6.05 -13.59
C ARG A 608 21.31 5.10 -13.16
N ILE A 609 21.08 4.05 -13.95
CA ILE A 609 20.15 2.97 -13.60
C ILE A 609 20.66 2.26 -12.33
N VAL A 610 19.78 2.15 -11.34
CA VAL A 610 19.97 1.46 -10.04
C VAL A 610 18.92 0.35 -9.81
N GLY A 611 18.01 0.14 -10.75
CA GLY A 611 17.03 -0.95 -10.73
C GLY A 611 16.15 -0.94 -11.98
N ARG A 612 15.55 -2.08 -12.32
CA ARG A 612 14.68 -2.25 -13.51
C ARG A 612 13.38 -3.04 -13.27
N GLY A 613 13.04 -3.34 -12.03
CA GLY A 613 11.85 -4.10 -11.65
C GLY A 613 10.74 -3.25 -11.01
N ALA A 614 9.58 -3.87 -10.82
CA ALA A 614 8.39 -3.27 -10.17
C ALA A 614 8.65 -2.74 -8.75
N GLU A 615 9.60 -3.35 -8.05
CA GLU A 615 10.01 -2.99 -6.69
C GLU A 615 11.41 -2.39 -6.70
N PHE A 616 11.66 -1.46 -5.79
CA PHE A 616 12.95 -0.80 -5.61
C PHE A 616 13.33 -0.67 -4.14
N TYR A 617 14.57 -1.07 -3.86
CA TYR A 617 15.22 -0.96 -2.57
C TYR A 617 16.37 0.04 -2.72
N PRO A 618 16.24 1.29 -2.24
CA PRO A 618 17.28 2.30 -2.38
C PRO A 618 18.57 1.87 -1.69
N THR A 619 19.71 2.11 -2.33
CA THR A 619 21.04 1.79 -1.76
C THR A 619 21.52 2.82 -0.73
N GLY A 620 20.78 3.92 -0.55
CA GLY A 620 21.04 4.97 0.42
C GLY A 620 19.97 6.06 0.39
N LEU A 621 20.09 7.04 1.29
CA LEU A 621 19.22 8.23 1.35
C LEU A 621 19.54 9.22 0.22
N GLY A 622 18.59 10.09 -0.13
CA GLY A 622 18.76 11.16 -1.12
C GLY A 622 17.81 11.07 -2.33
N PHE A 623 18.19 11.72 -3.43
CA PHE A 623 17.32 11.85 -4.61
C PHE A 623 17.46 10.69 -5.60
N TYR A 624 16.31 10.20 -6.05
CA TYR A 624 16.15 9.21 -7.10
C TYR A 624 15.09 9.67 -8.08
N SER A 625 14.94 8.96 -9.20
CA SER A 625 13.80 9.12 -10.08
C SER A 625 13.38 7.81 -10.71
N LEU A 626 12.09 7.70 -11.03
CA LEU A 626 11.49 6.55 -11.70
C LEU A 626 11.18 6.91 -13.16
N GLN A 627 11.54 6.05 -14.09
CA GLN A 627 11.18 6.14 -15.51
C GLN A 627 10.51 4.84 -15.94
N VAL A 628 9.37 4.92 -16.63
CA VAL A 628 8.63 3.75 -17.14
C VAL A 628 8.23 3.99 -18.59
N GLN A 629 8.45 3.00 -19.46
CA GLN A 629 8.15 3.00 -20.90
C GLN A 629 7.38 1.73 -21.27
N PRO A 630 6.33 1.76 -22.12
CA PRO A 630 5.73 0.54 -22.66
C PRO A 630 6.72 -0.26 -23.53
N LEU A 631 6.77 -1.59 -23.40
CA LEU A 631 7.65 -2.47 -24.21
C LEU A 631 7.33 -2.39 -25.70
N GLN A 632 6.04 -2.47 -26.06
CA GLN A 632 5.59 -2.37 -27.45
C GLN A 632 5.77 -0.97 -28.06
N SER A 633 6.19 0.02 -27.26
CA SER A 633 6.42 1.37 -27.76
C SER A 633 7.88 1.59 -28.17
N GLY A 634 8.08 2.06 -29.39
CA GLY A 634 9.37 2.61 -29.79
C GLY A 634 9.74 3.79 -28.88
N TYR A 635 11.04 4.00 -28.63
CA TYR A 635 11.65 4.95 -27.70
C TYR A 635 10.81 6.19 -27.33
N CYS A 636 9.88 6.07 -26.37
CA CYS A 636 9.09 7.21 -25.90
C CYS A 636 9.92 8.08 -24.95
N PRO A 637 10.16 9.37 -25.23
CA PRO A 637 10.85 10.26 -24.31
C PRO A 637 9.95 10.60 -23.12
N VAL A 638 10.08 9.81 -22.04
CA VAL A 638 9.41 10.05 -20.75
C VAL A 638 10.37 10.70 -19.76
N ASP A 639 9.96 11.86 -19.24
CA ASP A 639 10.65 12.53 -18.13
C ASP A 639 10.59 11.62 -16.87
N PRO A 640 11.74 11.33 -16.22
CA PRO A 640 11.75 10.60 -14.95
C PRO A 640 11.02 11.38 -13.85
N VAL A 641 10.20 10.68 -13.06
CA VAL A 641 9.50 11.22 -11.89
C VAL A 641 10.44 11.21 -10.69
N PRO A 642 10.88 12.37 -10.18
CA PRO A 642 11.82 12.43 -9.05
C PRO A 642 11.13 12.17 -7.71
N PHE A 643 11.87 11.57 -6.78
CA PHE A 643 11.47 11.39 -5.38
C PHE A 643 12.70 11.46 -4.46
N GLU A 644 12.44 11.71 -3.17
CA GLU A 644 13.48 11.76 -2.13
C GLU A 644 13.29 10.61 -1.13
N VAL A 645 14.39 9.93 -0.82
CA VAL A 645 14.48 8.89 0.19
C VAL A 645 15.01 9.54 1.47
N VAL A 646 14.08 9.89 2.36
CA VAL A 646 14.36 10.51 3.67
C VAL A 646 14.45 9.44 4.77
N PRO A 647 15.20 9.67 5.86
CA PRO A 647 15.19 8.77 7.01
C PRO A 647 13.81 8.79 7.69
N GLN A 648 13.36 7.63 8.18
CA GLN A 648 12.10 7.52 8.92
C GLN A 648 12.18 8.24 10.27
N ILE A 649 11.09 8.88 10.67
CA ILE A 649 10.99 9.57 11.96
C ILE A 649 10.70 8.52 13.03
N VAL A 650 11.71 8.28 13.85
CA VAL A 650 11.70 7.25 14.91
C VAL A 650 11.63 7.84 16.32
N ALA A 651 11.77 9.16 16.50
CA ALA A 651 11.90 9.80 17.80
C ALA A 651 11.30 11.23 17.84
N VAL A 652 10.57 11.56 18.90
CA VAL A 652 10.14 12.94 19.25
C VAL A 652 10.45 13.25 20.72
N PRO A 653 10.68 14.53 21.10
CA PRO A 653 10.84 14.92 22.51
C PRO A 653 9.51 14.73 23.27
N MET A 654 9.59 14.32 24.54
CA MET A 654 8.41 14.03 25.36
C MET A 654 8.56 14.69 26.73
N GLU A 655 8.23 15.97 26.81
CA GLU A 655 8.30 16.75 28.05
C GLU A 655 6.92 16.74 28.73
N LEU A 656 6.85 16.28 29.98
CA LEU A 656 5.61 16.24 30.76
C LEU A 656 5.68 17.24 31.91
N GLU A 657 4.59 17.97 32.11
CA GLU A 657 4.33 18.75 33.32
C GLU A 657 3.05 18.24 34.00
N ALA A 658 3.03 18.23 35.33
CA ALA A 658 1.88 17.79 36.11
C ALA A 658 1.62 18.76 37.27
N THR A 659 0.35 19.12 37.50
CA THR A 659 -0.06 19.79 38.73
C THR A 659 -0.34 18.76 39.81
N LYS A 660 -0.23 19.16 41.08
CA LYS A 660 -0.65 18.29 42.19
C LYS A 660 -2.16 18.16 42.26
N LEU A 661 -2.63 17.08 42.85
CA LEU A 661 -4.05 16.87 43.15
C LEU A 661 -4.46 17.75 44.32
N CYS A 662 -5.47 18.59 44.10
CA CYS A 662 -6.02 19.43 45.16
C CYS A 662 -7.02 18.66 46.02
N PRO A 663 -7.17 18.96 47.32
CA PRO A 663 -7.98 18.12 48.22
C PRO A 663 -9.50 18.19 47.99
N SER A 664 -10.00 19.16 47.20
CA SER A 664 -11.41 19.25 46.80
C SER A 664 -11.63 20.28 45.68
N PRO A 665 -11.93 19.89 44.43
CA PRO A 665 -11.99 18.52 43.92
C PRO A 665 -10.61 17.87 43.79
N SER A 666 -10.55 16.54 43.92
CA SER A 666 -9.34 15.72 43.64
C SER A 666 -9.09 15.67 42.14
N LEU A 667 -8.54 16.76 41.61
CA LEU A 667 -8.17 16.93 40.21
C LEU A 667 -6.80 17.61 40.12
N GLY A 668 -6.05 17.24 39.10
CA GLY A 668 -4.79 17.81 38.68
C GLY A 668 -4.62 17.61 37.18
N LEU A 669 -3.83 18.45 36.52
CA LEU A 669 -3.65 18.43 35.07
C LEU A 669 -2.31 17.78 34.73
N VAL A 670 -2.27 16.94 33.68
CA VAL A 670 -1.03 16.42 33.11
C VAL A 670 -0.96 16.81 31.63
N THR A 671 0.09 17.54 31.25
CA THR A 671 0.26 18.13 29.92
C THR A 671 1.56 17.62 29.27
N LEU A 672 1.45 17.15 28.02
CA LEU A 672 2.57 16.72 27.16
C LEU A 672 2.95 17.84 26.19
N THR A 673 4.21 18.23 26.21
CA THR A 673 4.84 19.06 25.18
C THR A 673 5.72 18.18 24.28
N THR A 674 5.42 18.18 22.98
CA THR A 674 6.12 17.39 21.96
C THR A 674 6.06 18.07 20.58
N ASN A 675 6.61 17.46 19.53
CA ASN A 675 6.42 17.93 18.16
C ASN A 675 5.10 17.37 17.58
N GLU A 676 3.99 18.06 17.85
CA GLU A 676 2.64 17.63 17.44
C GLU A 676 2.49 17.36 15.94
N GLU A 677 3.27 18.01 15.07
CA GLU A 677 3.21 17.80 13.60
C GLU A 677 3.65 16.38 13.19
N GLU A 678 4.44 15.68 14.02
CA GLU A 678 4.98 14.33 13.75
C GLU A 678 4.21 13.23 14.51
N VAL A 679 3.28 13.60 15.39
CA VAL A 679 2.52 12.69 16.25
C VAL A 679 1.11 12.49 15.68
N PHE A 680 0.85 11.30 15.16
CA PHE A 680 -0.45 10.91 14.62
C PHE A 680 -1.46 10.54 15.71
N ASN A 681 -1.01 9.90 16.80
CA ASN A 681 -1.85 9.52 17.93
C ASN A 681 -1.07 9.45 19.24
N THR A 682 -1.76 9.56 20.38
CA THR A 682 -1.21 9.29 21.72
C THR A 682 -2.02 8.22 22.46
N GLU A 683 -1.38 7.49 23.37
CA GLU A 683 -2.01 6.55 24.33
C GLU A 683 -1.60 6.97 25.75
N TRP A 684 -2.54 6.97 26.70
CA TRP A 684 -2.28 7.29 28.11
C TRP A 684 -2.43 6.07 29.01
N ILE A 685 -1.53 5.95 29.98
CA ILE A 685 -1.37 4.78 30.85
C ILE A 685 -1.20 5.26 32.30
N TYR A 686 -1.89 4.62 33.25
CA TYR A 686 -1.77 4.88 34.68
C TYR A 686 -1.21 3.67 35.43
N TYR A 687 -0.31 3.93 36.39
CA TYR A 687 0.23 2.96 37.32
C TYR A 687 -0.12 3.33 38.76
N ASP A 688 -0.77 2.41 39.48
CA ASP A 688 -1.08 2.59 40.89
C ASP A 688 0.15 2.38 41.80
N SER A 689 -0.03 2.66 43.10
CA SER A 689 1.01 2.45 44.14
C SER A 689 1.50 0.99 44.32
N LEU A 690 0.87 0.01 43.66
CA LEU A 690 1.28 -1.39 43.61
C LEU A 690 1.88 -1.78 42.25
N ASN A 691 2.10 -0.79 41.36
CA ASN A 691 2.61 -0.93 40.00
C ASN A 691 1.66 -1.71 39.06
N ASN A 692 0.34 -1.67 39.30
CA ASN A 692 -0.64 -2.22 38.37
C ASN A 692 -0.92 -1.24 37.22
N ARG A 693 -0.70 -1.69 35.98
CA ARG A 693 -0.92 -0.91 34.75
C ARG A 693 -2.41 -0.86 34.36
N THR A 694 -2.91 0.32 34.01
CA THR A 694 -4.28 0.57 33.50
C THR A 694 -4.24 1.49 32.29
N GLU A 695 -4.82 1.06 31.16
CA GLU A 695 -4.95 1.93 29.97
C GLU A 695 -6.05 2.98 30.19
N LEU A 696 -5.79 4.23 29.81
CA LEU A 696 -6.72 5.36 29.89
C LEU A 696 -7.27 5.73 28.51
N VAL A 697 -7.79 4.74 27.77
CA VAL A 697 -8.26 4.85 26.37
C VAL A 697 -9.29 5.96 26.10
N GLN A 698 -9.90 6.54 27.14
CA GLN A 698 -10.74 7.74 27.01
C GLN A 698 -9.95 9.02 26.66
N PHE A 699 -8.63 8.99 26.77
CA PHE A 699 -7.72 10.12 26.52
C PHE A 699 -6.81 9.92 25.30
N ASP A 700 -7.02 8.88 24.50
CA ASP A 700 -6.22 8.62 23.30
C ASP A 700 -6.30 9.79 22.31
N GLY A 701 -5.16 10.19 21.77
CA GLY A 701 -5.03 11.35 20.87
C GLY A 701 -5.06 12.72 21.56
N LEU A 702 -5.06 12.76 22.90
CA LEU A 702 -4.93 14.01 23.66
C LEU A 702 -3.48 14.27 24.09
N PHE A 703 -3.10 15.55 24.11
CA PHE A 703 -1.83 16.03 24.68
C PHE A 703 -1.98 16.55 26.11
N GLU A 704 -3.20 16.62 26.65
CA GLU A 704 -3.50 17.10 27.99
C GLU A 704 -4.66 16.31 28.60
N ILE A 705 -4.53 15.88 29.86
CA ILE A 705 -5.50 15.03 30.56
C ILE A 705 -5.77 15.50 31.99
N ASP A 706 -7.00 15.27 32.46
CA ASP A 706 -7.34 15.34 33.88
C ASP A 706 -6.86 14.06 34.60
N SER A 707 -6.14 14.25 35.71
CA SER A 707 -5.78 13.22 36.69
C SER A 707 -6.65 13.35 37.94
N ASP A 708 -7.17 12.25 38.46
CA ASP A 708 -8.05 12.21 39.64
C ASP A 708 -7.50 11.37 40.81
N ALA A 709 -6.43 10.60 40.57
CA ALA A 709 -5.80 9.69 41.53
C ALA A 709 -4.27 9.89 41.58
N PRO A 710 -3.63 9.86 42.77
CA PRO A 710 -2.19 9.97 42.88
C PRO A 710 -1.51 8.68 42.39
N GLY A 711 -0.40 8.84 41.67
CA GLY A 711 0.31 7.72 41.06
C GLY A 711 1.12 8.18 39.86
N THR A 712 1.55 7.22 39.04
CA THR A 712 2.42 7.50 37.89
C THR A 712 1.61 7.46 36.61
N TYR A 713 1.64 8.56 35.85
CA TYR A 713 1.02 8.68 34.53
C TYR A 713 2.10 8.59 33.46
N GLU A 714 1.78 7.91 32.38
CA GLU A 714 2.64 7.68 31.22
C GLU A 714 1.87 8.00 29.95
N VAL A 715 2.55 8.61 28.99
CA VAL A 715 2.01 8.88 27.66
C VAL A 715 2.95 8.30 26.60
N VAL A 716 2.36 7.76 25.56
CA VAL A 716 3.04 7.16 24.40
C VAL A 716 2.58 7.88 23.15
N ALA A 717 3.51 8.23 22.26
CA ALA A 717 3.25 8.92 21.00
C ALA A 717 3.54 8.00 19.80
N TYR A 718 2.66 8.00 18.80
CA TYR A 718 2.72 7.17 17.62
C TYR A 718 2.72 7.99 16.33
N ASN A 719 3.46 7.54 15.31
CA ASN A 719 3.43 8.11 13.95
C ASN A 719 2.32 7.49 13.07
N GLU A 720 2.17 7.94 11.83
CA GLU A 720 1.14 7.45 10.88
C GLU A 720 1.23 5.95 10.58
N LEU A 721 2.42 5.34 10.71
CA LEU A 721 2.65 3.90 10.53
C LEU A 721 2.29 3.08 11.78
N GLY A 722 1.82 3.71 12.86
CA GLY A 722 1.53 3.06 14.14
C GLY A 722 2.78 2.74 14.97
N CYS A 723 3.92 3.37 14.66
CA CYS A 723 5.19 3.15 15.36
C CYS A 723 5.30 4.05 16.58
N GLU A 724 5.69 3.49 17.72
CA GLU A 724 6.02 4.29 18.90
C GLU A 724 7.25 5.16 18.62
N ILE A 725 7.06 6.48 18.67
CA ILE A 725 8.09 7.50 18.42
C ILE A 725 8.45 8.30 19.68
N GLY A 726 7.72 8.13 20.78
CA GLY A 726 8.07 8.78 22.05
C GLY A 726 7.29 8.23 23.23
N ARG A 727 7.89 8.29 24.41
CA ARG A 727 7.27 7.93 25.69
C ARG A 727 7.73 8.89 26.79
N GLY A 728 6.77 9.40 27.56
CA GLY A 728 7.01 10.22 28.75
C GLY A 728 6.35 9.59 29.98
N LEU A 729 6.92 9.81 31.17
CA LEU A 729 6.38 9.33 32.44
C LEU A 729 6.56 10.39 33.54
N ILE A 730 5.53 10.62 34.34
CA ILE A 730 5.48 11.62 35.42
C ILE A 730 4.71 11.10 36.64
N GLU A 731 5.10 11.55 37.83
CA GLU A 731 4.40 11.24 39.09
C GLU A 731 3.47 12.40 39.47
N VAL A 732 2.21 12.08 39.77
CA VAL A 732 1.19 13.02 40.25
C VAL A 732 1.03 12.82 41.76
N GLU A 733 1.42 13.83 42.53
CA GLU A 733 1.32 13.85 43.99
C GLU A 733 0.04 14.55 44.49
N GLU A 734 -0.44 14.19 45.69
CA GLU A 734 -1.43 15.00 46.42
C GLU A 734 -0.76 16.26 47.01
N SER A 735 -1.44 17.41 46.98
CA SER A 735 -0.91 18.60 47.66
C SER A 735 -0.92 18.43 49.19
N PRO A 736 0.21 18.66 49.88
CA PRO A 736 0.24 18.66 51.34
C PRO A 736 -0.49 19.85 51.97
N PHE A 737 -0.85 20.88 51.19
CA PHE A 737 -1.56 22.06 51.68
C PHE A 737 -3.06 21.83 51.78
N THR A 738 -3.45 21.07 52.81
CA THR A 738 -4.86 20.81 53.16
C THR A 738 -5.46 21.83 54.13
N THR A 739 -4.73 22.90 54.45
CA THR A 739 -5.19 23.97 55.35
C THR A 739 -6.17 24.89 54.62
N GLN A 740 -7.43 24.86 55.05
CA GLN A 740 -8.46 25.79 54.59
C GLN A 740 -8.31 27.16 55.24
N PRO A 741 -8.73 28.26 54.58
CA PRO A 741 -8.71 29.60 55.14
C PRO A 741 -9.51 29.71 56.44
N VAL A 742 -8.89 30.25 57.48
CA VAL A 742 -9.49 30.37 58.83
C VAL A 742 -10.26 31.68 58.93
N VAL A 743 -11.56 31.63 58.68
CA VAL A 743 -12.50 32.74 58.91
C VAL A 743 -13.61 32.31 59.89
N GLU A 744 -14.15 33.26 60.63
CA GLU A 744 -15.35 33.07 61.46
C GLU A 744 -16.60 33.15 60.56
N GLU A 745 -17.65 32.37 60.88
CA GLU A 745 -18.92 32.39 60.11
C GLU A 745 -19.57 33.80 60.06
N SER A 746 -19.32 34.63 61.09
CA SER A 746 -19.78 36.01 61.11
C SER A 746 -18.91 36.95 61.96
N TYR A 747 -18.77 38.21 61.55
CA TYR A 747 -18.03 39.25 62.27
C TYR A 747 -18.93 40.40 62.72
N ALA A 748 -18.75 40.83 63.98
CA ALA A 748 -19.51 41.91 64.60
C ALA A 748 -19.03 43.32 64.14
N PHE A 749 -19.85 43.99 63.35
CA PHE A 749 -19.66 45.35 62.88
C PHE A 749 -20.40 46.34 63.79
N CYS A 750 -19.80 47.50 64.13
CA CYS A 750 -20.51 48.57 64.82
C CYS A 750 -20.71 49.77 63.89
N SER A 751 -21.95 50.01 63.47
CA SER A 751 -22.28 51.12 62.55
C SER A 751 -21.98 52.50 63.13
N ILE A 752 -22.14 52.68 64.45
CA ILE A 752 -22.00 53.98 65.13
C ILE A 752 -20.53 54.45 65.23
N LYS A 753 -19.57 53.54 65.42
CA LYS A 753 -18.14 53.86 65.58
C LYS A 753 -17.30 53.76 64.31
N ASN A 754 -17.93 53.47 63.17
CA ASN A 754 -17.29 53.29 61.87
C ASN A 754 -16.24 52.17 61.87
N ASN A 755 -16.74 50.93 61.97
CA ASN A 755 -16.01 49.67 61.78
C ASN A 755 -14.99 49.29 62.90
N THR A 756 -15.46 48.43 63.80
CA THR A 756 -14.74 47.82 64.93
C THR A 756 -14.05 46.49 64.61
N ILE A 757 -14.25 45.91 63.42
CA ILE A 757 -13.70 44.58 63.07
C ILE A 757 -12.16 44.68 62.96
N PRO A 758 -11.35 43.86 63.65
CA PRO A 758 -9.92 43.77 63.38
C PRO A 758 -9.68 43.17 61.99
N PRO A 759 -8.58 43.50 61.28
CA PRO A 759 -8.29 42.89 59.98
C PRO A 759 -8.31 41.36 60.08
N ILE A 760 -9.11 40.72 59.23
CA ILE A 760 -9.22 39.27 59.11
C ILE A 760 -7.93 38.78 58.46
N ASN A 761 -7.24 37.83 59.10
CA ASN A 761 -6.13 37.09 58.51
C ASN A 761 -6.56 35.62 58.40
N PRO A 762 -6.73 35.08 57.17
CA PRO A 762 -7.20 33.72 56.96
C PRO A 762 -6.08 32.66 57.02
N GLY A 763 -4.82 33.04 57.19
CA GLY A 763 -3.63 32.20 57.06
C GLY A 763 -2.70 32.66 55.94
N GLU A 764 -1.60 31.93 55.73
CA GLU A 764 -0.59 32.21 54.71
C GLU A 764 -0.88 31.38 53.42
N TYR A 765 -1.14 32.08 52.32
CA TYR A 765 -1.42 31.59 50.96
C TYR A 765 -0.66 32.44 49.93
N ALA A 766 -0.52 31.93 48.70
CA ALA A 766 0.16 32.64 47.62
C ALA A 766 -0.70 33.79 47.06
N GLU A 767 -2.00 33.56 46.89
CA GLU A 767 -2.95 34.59 46.43
C GLU A 767 -4.22 34.64 47.29
N TYR A 768 -4.85 35.81 47.30
CA TYR A 768 -6.08 36.10 48.05
C TYR A 768 -7.00 36.94 47.17
N ASN A 769 -8.28 36.58 47.11
CA ASN A 769 -9.32 37.30 46.40
C ASN A 769 -10.55 37.39 47.31
N TRP A 770 -10.82 38.60 47.81
CA TRP A 770 -11.95 38.89 48.69
C TRP A 770 -13.08 39.49 47.87
N TYR A 771 -14.26 38.89 47.95
CA TYR A 771 -15.48 39.29 47.28
C TYR A 771 -16.53 39.78 48.29
N PHE A 772 -17.35 40.75 47.88
CA PHE A 772 -18.55 41.19 48.58
C PHE A 772 -19.70 41.16 47.59
N GLU A 773 -20.74 40.37 47.86
CA GLU A 773 -21.89 40.18 46.94
C GLU A 773 -21.43 39.97 45.48
N ASP A 774 -20.56 38.97 45.27
CA ASP A 774 -19.89 38.58 44.01
C ASP A 774 -18.92 39.62 43.38
N GLN A 775 -18.63 40.74 44.04
CA GLN A 775 -17.68 41.75 43.54
C GLN A 775 -16.34 41.70 44.27
N LEU A 776 -15.23 41.56 43.53
CA LEU A 776 -13.87 41.59 44.09
C LEU A 776 -13.60 42.96 44.76
N VAL A 777 -13.45 42.96 46.08
CA VAL A 777 -13.21 44.14 46.93
C VAL A 777 -11.77 44.25 47.42
N SER A 778 -10.99 43.16 47.44
CA SER A 778 -9.57 43.20 47.81
C SER A 778 -8.79 41.99 47.33
N THR A 779 -7.46 42.15 47.23
CA THR A 779 -6.50 41.05 46.98
C THR A 779 -5.35 41.03 48.00
N ALA A 780 -5.55 41.64 49.16
CA ALA A 780 -4.56 41.68 50.23
C ALA A 780 -4.65 40.43 51.13
N GLU A 781 -3.53 40.00 51.70
CA GLU A 781 -3.46 38.91 52.71
C GLU A 781 -4.48 39.10 53.85
N THR A 782 -4.64 40.35 54.31
CA THR A 782 -5.63 40.69 55.34
C THR A 782 -6.65 41.68 54.83
N TYR A 783 -7.91 41.45 55.17
CA TYR A 783 -9.02 42.31 54.76
C TYR A 783 -9.84 42.78 55.95
N LYS A 784 -10.37 44.00 55.85
CA LYS A 784 -11.22 44.60 56.88
C LYS A 784 -12.56 44.98 56.25
N PRO A 785 -13.62 44.16 56.43
CA PRO A 785 -14.95 44.46 55.91
C PRO A 785 -15.41 45.86 56.30
N ASP A 786 -15.88 46.64 55.32
CA ASP A 786 -16.35 48.02 55.52
C ASP A 786 -17.88 48.14 55.58
N SER A 787 -18.58 47.06 55.23
CA SER A 787 -20.01 47.01 54.99
C SER A 787 -20.67 45.80 55.68
N ILE A 788 -22.00 45.82 55.76
CA ILE A 788 -22.84 44.73 56.27
C ILE A 788 -23.34 43.91 55.07
N GLY A 789 -23.07 42.60 55.04
CA GLY A 789 -23.53 41.70 53.98
C GLY A 789 -22.72 40.40 53.92
N ASN A 790 -22.77 39.71 52.77
CA ASN A 790 -22.05 38.46 52.55
C ASN A 790 -20.72 38.71 51.84
N TYR A 791 -19.68 38.03 52.31
CA TYR A 791 -18.35 38.05 51.75
C TYR A 791 -17.91 36.63 51.42
N GLN A 792 -17.14 36.48 50.34
CA GLN A 792 -16.46 35.25 49.99
C GLN A 792 -14.96 35.52 49.92
N LEU A 793 -14.16 34.62 50.45
CA LEU A 793 -12.71 34.61 50.29
C LEU A 793 -12.34 33.40 49.43
N VAL A 794 -11.63 33.67 48.33
CA VAL A 794 -10.95 32.66 47.53
C VAL A 794 -9.44 32.81 47.76
N VAL A 795 -8.75 31.76 48.16
CA VAL A 795 -7.28 31.73 48.33
C VAL A 795 -6.66 30.65 47.44
N VAL A 796 -5.44 30.90 46.97
CA VAL A 796 -4.66 29.96 46.16
C VAL A 796 -3.35 29.63 46.89
N THR A 797 -3.04 28.34 47.04
CA THR A 797 -1.77 27.87 47.66
C THR A 797 -0.59 28.01 46.71
N GLU A 798 0.64 27.86 47.21
CA GLU A 798 1.84 27.80 46.35
C GLU A 798 1.81 26.63 45.34
N ASP A 799 1.04 25.57 45.64
CA ASP A 799 0.79 24.43 44.76
C ASP A 799 -0.33 24.67 43.73
N GLY A 800 -0.95 25.86 43.71
CA GLY A 800 -2.03 26.20 42.78
C GLY A 800 -3.44 25.78 43.20
N CYS A 801 -3.63 25.25 44.42
CA CYS A 801 -4.94 24.79 44.88
C CYS A 801 -5.81 25.93 45.39
N GLU A 802 -7.01 26.04 44.82
CA GLU A 802 -8.02 27.04 45.18
C GLU A 802 -8.92 26.56 46.33
N PHE A 803 -9.13 27.43 47.33
CA PHE A 803 -10.11 27.23 48.40
C PHE A 803 -11.03 28.43 48.52
N ALA A 804 -12.34 28.20 48.47
CA ALA A 804 -13.37 29.21 48.69
C ALA A 804 -14.04 29.04 50.07
N VAL A 805 -14.26 30.14 50.78
CA VAL A 805 -15.01 30.17 52.05
C VAL A 805 -15.90 31.41 52.15
N ASP A 806 -17.12 31.24 52.62
CA ASP A 806 -18.11 32.31 52.77
C ASP A 806 -18.21 32.76 54.24
N PHE A 807 -18.36 34.07 54.48
CA PHE A 807 -18.61 34.64 55.80
C PHE A 807 -19.53 35.87 55.73
N SER A 808 -20.05 36.32 56.87
CA SER A 808 -21.00 37.43 56.94
C SER A 808 -20.62 38.52 57.96
N THR A 809 -21.22 39.70 57.86
CA THR A 809 -21.07 40.78 58.85
C THR A 809 -22.43 41.27 59.36
N TYR A 810 -22.54 41.60 60.66
CA TYR A 810 -23.80 42.04 61.30
C TYR A 810 -23.61 43.23 62.25
N ASP A 811 -24.66 44.04 62.48
CA ASP A 811 -24.57 45.24 63.34
C ASP A 811 -24.79 44.92 64.84
N ALA A 812 -23.75 45.13 65.65
CA ALA A 812 -23.76 44.89 67.10
C ALA A 812 -24.15 46.14 67.94
N CYS A 813 -24.37 47.31 67.31
CA CYS A 813 -24.53 48.58 68.00
C CYS A 813 -25.97 49.15 68.03
N ASN A 814 -26.97 48.34 67.69
CA ASN A 814 -28.38 48.76 67.58
C ASN A 814 -29.26 48.08 68.65
N PHE A 815 -29.51 48.77 69.78
CA PHE A 815 -30.28 48.25 70.92
C PHE A 815 -31.57 49.05 71.18
N ASN A 816 -32.53 48.44 71.89
CA ASN A 816 -33.83 49.02 72.21
C ASN A 816 -34.18 48.90 73.71
N ILE A 817 -34.92 49.87 74.25
CA ILE A 817 -35.26 49.98 75.68
C ILE A 817 -36.76 50.22 75.91
N VAL A 818 -37.37 49.47 76.84
CA VAL A 818 -38.78 49.60 77.22
C VAL A 818 -38.94 49.68 78.74
N TYR A 819 -39.73 50.63 79.24
CA TYR A 819 -40.02 50.82 80.68
C TYR A 819 -41.39 51.51 80.88
N PRO A 820 -42.06 51.36 82.05
CA PRO A 820 -43.37 51.96 82.30
C PRO A 820 -43.26 53.44 82.69
N ASN A 821 -44.30 54.21 82.36
CA ASN A 821 -44.43 55.64 82.70
C ASN A 821 -45.28 55.91 83.96
N ALA A 822 -45.88 54.86 84.54
CA ALA A 822 -46.64 54.92 85.79
C ALA A 822 -46.50 53.60 86.56
N MET A 823 -46.56 53.66 87.88
CA MET A 823 -46.54 52.49 88.78
C MET A 823 -47.59 52.61 89.88
N ILE A 824 -47.99 51.48 90.47
CA ILE A 824 -48.98 51.41 91.56
C ILE A 824 -48.34 50.75 92.78
N LEU A 825 -48.37 51.46 93.91
CA LEU A 825 -47.72 51.02 95.15
C LEU A 825 -48.33 49.72 95.69
N GLY A 826 -47.48 48.72 95.98
CA GLY A 826 -47.91 47.43 96.51
C GLY A 826 -48.55 46.48 95.48
N ASN A 827 -48.52 46.82 94.18
CA ASN A 827 -48.94 45.92 93.11
C ASN A 827 -47.71 45.41 92.31
N PRO A 828 -47.28 44.15 92.48
CA PRO A 828 -46.07 43.62 91.84
C PRO A 828 -46.20 43.45 90.30
N ASP A 829 -47.41 43.49 89.75
CA ASP A 829 -47.62 43.48 88.30
C ASP A 829 -47.51 44.88 87.68
N LYS A 830 -47.39 45.92 88.51
CA LYS A 830 -47.36 47.34 88.12
C LYS A 830 -46.29 48.13 88.90
N ASP A 831 -45.17 47.47 89.15
CA ASP A 831 -43.92 48.06 89.61
C ASP A 831 -43.23 48.85 88.47
N PHE A 832 -42.10 49.49 88.80
CA PHE A 832 -41.20 50.02 87.77
C PHE A 832 -40.15 48.97 87.41
N ARG A 833 -39.93 48.75 86.10
CA ARG A 833 -38.97 47.77 85.56
C ARG A 833 -38.52 48.14 84.15
N VAL A 834 -37.32 47.74 83.77
CA VAL A 834 -36.70 48.07 82.46
C VAL A 834 -36.44 46.77 81.68
N LEU A 835 -36.69 46.79 80.38
CA LEU A 835 -36.41 45.71 79.44
C LEU A 835 -35.43 46.23 78.38
N LEU A 836 -34.43 45.42 78.03
CA LEU A 836 -33.39 45.71 77.03
C LEU A 836 -33.25 44.54 76.04
N THR A 837 -32.85 44.87 74.81
CA THR A 837 -32.31 43.90 73.84
C THR A 837 -30.80 43.68 74.06
N GLU A 838 -30.20 42.79 73.27
CA GLU A 838 -28.73 42.66 73.19
C GLU A 838 -28.05 44.00 72.83
N GLY A 839 -26.77 44.13 73.22
CA GLY A 839 -25.92 45.29 72.94
C GLY A 839 -25.55 46.17 74.13
N VAL A 840 -26.10 45.95 75.33
CA VAL A 840 -25.78 46.72 76.56
C VAL A 840 -25.10 45.81 77.60
N SER A 841 -23.99 46.25 78.20
CA SER A 841 -23.25 45.49 79.23
C SER A 841 -23.49 45.99 80.67
N GLU A 842 -23.86 47.26 80.85
CA GLU A 842 -24.21 47.84 82.15
C GLU A 842 -25.42 48.77 82.01
N ALA A 843 -26.33 48.70 82.98
CA ALA A 843 -27.50 49.58 83.05
C ALA A 843 -27.70 50.11 84.48
N GLU A 844 -27.90 51.42 84.60
CA GLU A 844 -27.98 52.14 85.88
C GLU A 844 -29.24 53.01 85.94
N LEU A 845 -30.10 52.75 86.94
CA LEU A 845 -31.37 53.44 87.20
C LEU A 845 -31.23 54.44 88.35
N PHE A 846 -31.65 55.68 88.12
CA PHE A 846 -31.86 56.69 89.16
C PHE A 846 -33.33 57.14 89.16
N VAL A 847 -33.97 57.09 90.32
CA VAL A 847 -35.29 57.70 90.53
C VAL A 847 -35.17 58.89 91.47
N LEU A 848 -35.64 60.04 91.03
CA LEU A 848 -35.52 61.34 91.68
C LEU A 848 -36.91 61.89 92.02
N ASN A 849 -37.08 62.50 93.19
CA ASN A 849 -38.33 63.22 93.52
C ASN A 849 -38.41 64.56 92.80
N ARG A 850 -39.55 65.26 92.94
CA ARG A 850 -39.78 66.59 92.32
C ARG A 850 -38.78 67.68 92.76
N GLN A 851 -38.06 67.49 93.87
CA GLN A 851 -37.00 68.37 94.35
C GLN A 851 -35.60 67.96 93.86
N GLY A 852 -35.48 66.93 93.02
CA GLY A 852 -34.20 66.39 92.54
C GLY A 852 -33.42 65.59 93.58
N THR A 853 -34.05 65.19 94.68
CA THR A 853 -33.43 64.29 95.68
C THR A 853 -33.51 62.85 95.18
N LEU A 854 -32.44 62.08 95.36
CA LEU A 854 -32.42 60.65 95.07
C LEU A 854 -33.37 59.88 95.98
N VAL A 855 -34.19 59.03 95.36
CA VAL A 855 -35.26 58.23 95.99
C VAL A 855 -34.87 56.77 95.91
N HIS A 856 -34.51 56.31 94.71
CA HIS A 856 -34.05 54.96 94.46
C HIS A 856 -32.87 55.00 93.47
N HIS A 857 -31.94 54.06 93.63
CA HIS A 857 -30.79 53.85 92.76
C HIS A 857 -30.50 52.36 92.67
N GLN A 858 -30.29 51.87 91.46
CA GLN A 858 -29.90 50.49 91.20
C GLN A 858 -28.96 50.46 89.99
N ILE A 859 -27.95 49.60 90.04
CA ILE A 859 -27.05 49.30 88.93
C ILE A 859 -27.09 47.79 88.68
N THR A 860 -26.97 47.36 87.42
CA THR A 860 -26.76 45.96 87.06
C THR A 860 -25.81 45.84 85.88
N ASN A 861 -24.91 44.86 85.98
CA ASN A 861 -23.93 44.50 84.96
C ASN A 861 -24.24 43.10 84.39
N GLU A 862 -25.34 42.50 84.85
CA GLU A 862 -25.97 41.32 84.26
C GLU A 862 -27.21 41.83 83.50
N ILE A 863 -27.17 41.74 82.16
CA ILE A 863 -28.23 42.20 81.24
C ILE A 863 -28.82 40.99 80.48
N PRO A 864 -29.66 40.15 81.13
CA PRO A 864 -30.35 39.07 80.46
C PRO A 864 -31.44 39.60 79.50
N VAL A 865 -31.28 39.26 78.22
CA VAL A 865 -32.09 39.69 77.07
C VAL A 865 -33.59 39.46 77.31
N GLU A 866 -34.42 40.46 76.99
CA GLU A 866 -35.89 40.44 77.12
C GLU A 866 -36.45 40.12 78.52
N THR A 867 -35.63 40.11 79.57
CA THR A 867 -36.10 39.93 80.95
C THR A 867 -36.08 41.24 81.76
N PRO A 868 -37.01 41.46 82.71
CA PRO A 868 -37.10 42.76 83.39
C PRO A 868 -35.97 42.96 84.41
N ILE A 869 -35.06 43.87 84.10
CA ILE A 869 -34.00 44.36 84.98
C ILE A 869 -34.43 45.67 85.68
N LEU A 870 -33.59 46.17 86.61
CA LEU A 870 -33.75 47.48 87.27
C LEU A 870 -35.17 47.72 87.82
N GLN A 871 -35.52 46.97 88.86
CA GLN A 871 -36.87 46.87 89.42
C GLN A 871 -37.03 47.72 90.69
N TRP A 872 -38.08 48.53 90.75
CA TRP A 872 -38.42 49.32 91.93
C TRP A 872 -39.90 49.20 92.30
N ASP A 873 -40.15 48.84 93.57
CA ASP A 873 -41.48 48.60 94.16
C ASP A 873 -42.18 49.87 94.68
N GLY A 874 -41.50 51.02 94.61
CA GLY A 874 -42.01 52.30 95.09
C GLY A 874 -41.77 52.54 96.58
N THR A 875 -40.88 51.76 97.23
CA THR A 875 -40.50 51.95 98.62
C THR A 875 -39.13 52.60 98.78
N VAL A 876 -38.93 53.30 99.90
CA VAL A 876 -37.63 53.81 100.37
C VAL A 876 -37.53 53.57 101.87
N GLY A 877 -36.51 52.84 102.30
CA GLY A 877 -36.34 52.47 103.71
C GLY A 877 -37.50 51.65 104.29
N GLY A 878 -38.16 50.82 103.45
CA GLY A 878 -39.30 49.98 103.84
C GLY A 878 -40.62 50.73 104.02
N LYS A 879 -40.74 51.96 103.48
CA LYS A 879 -41.99 52.72 103.44
C LYS A 879 -42.29 53.18 102.02
N ASN A 880 -43.56 53.14 101.63
CA ASN A 880 -44.04 53.68 100.36
C ASN A 880 -43.68 55.16 100.22
N VAL A 881 -43.26 55.57 99.02
CA VAL A 881 -43.02 56.97 98.71
C VAL A 881 -44.33 57.76 98.57
N PRO A 882 -44.30 59.10 98.71
CA PRO A 882 -45.46 59.94 98.41
C PRO A 882 -45.97 59.78 96.97
N LEU A 883 -47.29 59.84 96.78
CA LEU A 883 -47.90 59.87 95.46
C LEU A 883 -47.48 61.11 94.67
N GLY A 884 -47.21 60.96 93.37
CA GLY A 884 -46.82 62.07 92.51
C GLY A 884 -45.88 61.67 91.38
N THR A 885 -45.35 62.67 90.67
CA THR A 885 -44.41 62.47 89.55
C THR A 885 -42.96 62.50 90.03
N TYR A 886 -42.21 61.48 89.62
CA TYR A 886 -40.78 61.28 89.82
C TYR A 886 -40.07 61.40 88.48
N VAL A 887 -38.78 61.76 88.49
CA VAL A 887 -37.93 61.74 87.30
C VAL A 887 -37.12 60.46 87.33
N VAL A 888 -37.14 59.73 86.22
CA VAL A 888 -36.34 58.53 86.02
C VAL A 888 -35.22 58.86 85.04
N VAL A 889 -33.99 58.50 85.41
CA VAL A 889 -32.82 58.54 84.53
C VAL A 889 -32.30 57.12 84.42
N ILE A 890 -32.12 56.63 83.20
CA ILE A 890 -31.50 55.34 82.91
C ILE A 890 -30.24 55.64 82.10
N LEU A 891 -29.09 55.22 82.62
CA LEU A 891 -27.81 55.24 81.93
C LEU A 891 -27.54 53.82 81.43
N LEU A 892 -27.17 53.71 80.16
CA LEU A 892 -26.83 52.44 79.50
C LEU A 892 -25.40 52.54 79.01
N ARG A 893 -24.59 51.52 79.26
CA ARG A 893 -23.21 51.42 78.79
C ARG A 893 -22.96 50.10 78.09
N ASN A 894 -22.04 50.14 77.13
CA ASN A 894 -21.31 48.95 76.71
C ASN A 894 -19.82 49.26 76.79
N ASP A 895 -19.09 48.54 77.64
CA ASP A 895 -17.66 48.78 77.87
C ASP A 895 -16.78 48.23 76.73
N GLU A 896 -17.23 47.18 76.05
CA GLU A 896 -16.52 46.54 74.93
C GLU A 896 -16.55 47.41 73.67
N PHE A 897 -17.74 47.90 73.30
CA PHE A 897 -17.91 48.84 72.19
C PHE A 897 -17.73 50.31 72.62
N GLY A 898 -17.61 50.58 73.92
CA GLY A 898 -17.28 51.86 74.53
C GLY A 898 -18.28 52.97 74.24
N PHE A 899 -19.58 52.74 74.45
CA PHE A 899 -20.63 53.76 74.36
C PHE A 899 -21.34 53.97 75.71
N GLU A 900 -21.84 55.18 75.94
CA GLU A 900 -22.73 55.54 77.04
C GLU A 900 -23.92 56.33 76.47
N ASP A 901 -25.15 55.90 76.76
CA ASP A 901 -26.38 56.62 76.42
C ASP A 901 -27.22 56.90 77.68
N LYS A 902 -28.01 57.98 77.66
CA LYS A 902 -28.76 58.50 78.80
C LYS A 902 -30.20 58.81 78.44
N VAL A 903 -31.09 57.92 78.86
CA VAL A 903 -32.54 58.10 78.76
C VAL A 903 -33.03 58.84 80.01
N THR A 904 -33.88 59.87 79.84
CA THR A 904 -34.50 60.60 80.96
C THR A 904 -36.00 60.76 80.71
N SER A 905 -36.82 60.39 81.69
CA SER A 905 -38.28 60.30 81.58
C SER A 905 -38.99 60.61 82.90
N SER A 906 -40.32 60.58 82.90
CA SER A 906 -41.15 60.84 84.08
C SER A 906 -41.99 59.62 84.46
N LEU A 907 -41.99 59.28 85.75
CA LEU A 907 -42.73 58.17 86.34
C LEU A 907 -43.83 58.70 87.28
N LEU A 908 -45.08 58.32 87.06
CA LEU A 908 -46.20 58.67 87.94
C LEU A 908 -46.45 57.56 88.96
N VAL A 909 -46.28 57.86 90.25
CA VAL A 909 -46.57 56.94 91.37
C VAL A 909 -48.00 57.14 91.87
N LEU A 910 -48.76 56.05 91.88
CA LEU A 910 -50.18 55.96 92.26
C LEU A 910 -50.40 54.99 93.43
N GLU A 911 -51.56 55.10 94.09
CA GLU A 911 -52.05 54.18 95.14
C GLU A 911 -52.88 53.04 94.55
#